data_AF-A0A3R7GT23-F1
#
_entry.id   AF-A0A3R7GT23-F1
#
_cell.length_a   1.000
_cell.length_b   1.000
_cell.length_c   1.000
_cell.angle_alpha   90.00
_cell.angle_beta   90.00
_cell.angle_gamma   90.00
#
_symmetry.space_group_name_H-M   'P 1'
#
loop_
_entity.id
_entity.type
_entity.pdbx_description
1 polymer ?
#
loop_
_entity_poly.entity_id
_entity_poly.type
_entity_poly.pdbx_seq_one_letter_code
_entity_poly.pdbx_strand_id
1 'polypeptide(L)'
;MADNSVLTRLVVNGPTFNDTPVLILAVVIVLALSGVVSYTTQQRQDARDTDKKRKLTRKLSNMGMTTLATEVPTNLSIPVSVLTVEGHLTKEDYVERLRARLLHDVFFLRWRSVVRGDYKTGVYKFVELPGYDVSRNVVEHTVEDGETTMSYVESALVNKPMDFDKPLWEMHVIHDPKSASGVTSVGWKIHHCLGDGASIATAMAKLSDQSEMFDAMLEKRAQAKKTPKAKKPRKPVSHIVKDILIFLYVVVWSIGIITWQMGALVFRREPQTVFKRPGSNYKRLSYNMLYSVTATKAVGKHFRATVNDVMLNVVAGAMRKTMIAQGESVAPTLVVRCAIPVDMRSSTEVIRTTSNRFSSLVIDLPLGVADSAQRLHRVTAAMNEAKNSLEKYFVYWSSHLISMLPAPLIRFVVHFTTARISVATTNVRASAAEMDLCGNKVSGFYGFVPPPPYVNLGVAILSMGDNLGLNVLVDPGVGVDAKQFLEFAKEEFTALQATVAAKEANAEELDEKKTNTPKIEQNETTPTVPTTVTELAIATAPSTEKKSKIEKNQNDSFANAEILDEVQKFLTLHIAENRCSSHTKEINEFMAQHLNEKQRKRYFALLVERIVQHFTQEASTKGEDVSVDVQSNICLIEQMFLTLGRRSPLEDMYTAEEEEMLDLLFHSNSSNDLPINT
;
A
#
# COMPACT_ATOMS: atom_id res chain seq x y z
N MET A 1 3.25 60.02 -7.75
CA MET A 1 3.26 58.73 -8.46
C MET A 1 3.49 57.64 -7.45
N ALA A 2 2.44 57.29 -6.72
CA ALA A 2 2.41 56.06 -5.93
C ALA A 2 1.52 55.09 -6.73
N ASP A 3 1.88 53.81 -6.76
CA ASP A 3 0.94 52.69 -6.56
C ASP A 3 1.11 51.45 -7.43
N ASN A 4 0.89 50.33 -6.74
CA ASN A 4 0.24 49.11 -7.22
C ASN A 4 1.04 48.08 -8.03
N SER A 5 2.25 47.78 -7.59
CA SER A 5 2.80 46.43 -7.83
C SER A 5 2.16 45.43 -6.86
N VAL A 6 1.52 44.38 -7.40
CA VAL A 6 0.91 43.27 -6.65
C VAL A 6 1.91 42.64 -5.67
N LEU A 7 3.19 42.57 -6.06
CA LEU A 7 4.28 42.06 -5.21
C LEU A 7 4.52 42.95 -4.00
N THR A 8 4.49 44.27 -4.17
CA THR A 8 4.70 45.23 -3.07
C THR A 8 3.54 45.18 -2.08
N ARG A 9 2.30 45.00 -2.58
CA ARG A 9 1.12 44.82 -1.73
C ARG A 9 1.13 43.50 -0.96
N LEU A 10 1.54 42.40 -1.61
CA LEU A 10 1.62 41.06 -1.00
C LEU A 10 2.66 40.99 0.13
N VAL A 11 3.78 41.70 -0.01
CA VAL A 11 4.86 41.74 0.99
C VAL A 11 4.46 42.52 2.24
N VAL A 12 3.66 43.59 2.09
CA VAL A 12 3.31 44.48 3.20
C VAL A 12 2.02 44.05 3.90
N ASN A 13 1.00 43.64 3.14
CA ASN A 13 -0.35 43.41 3.68
C ASN A 13 -0.79 41.94 3.66
N GLY A 14 0.05 41.04 3.13
CA GLY A 14 -0.30 39.63 2.94
C GLY A 14 -1.32 39.40 1.81
N PRO A 15 -1.56 38.13 1.45
CA PRO A 15 -2.51 37.77 0.40
C PRO A 15 -3.96 37.92 0.87
N THR A 16 -4.81 38.41 -0.05
CA THR A 16 -6.27 38.46 0.11
C THR A 16 -6.93 37.43 -0.81
N PHE A 17 -8.21 37.13 -0.58
CA PHE A 17 -8.96 36.13 -1.35
C PHE A 17 -8.99 36.43 -2.87
N ASN A 18 -8.90 37.71 -3.25
CA ASN A 18 -8.87 38.15 -4.64
C ASN A 18 -7.53 37.89 -5.35
N ASP A 19 -6.46 37.55 -4.61
CA ASP A 19 -5.13 37.25 -5.18
C ASP A 19 -4.96 35.78 -5.55
N THR A 20 -5.91 34.93 -5.15
CA THR A 20 -5.89 33.48 -5.36
C THR A 20 -5.59 33.08 -6.81
N PRO A 21 -6.20 33.69 -7.85
CA PRO A 21 -5.91 33.34 -9.25
C PRO A 21 -4.48 33.67 -9.66
N VAL A 22 -3.93 34.79 -9.17
CA VAL A 22 -2.57 35.27 -9.50
C VAL A 22 -1.52 34.42 -8.79
N LEU A 23 -1.77 34.04 -7.54
CA LEU A 23 -0.92 33.13 -6.78
C LEU A 23 -0.92 31.72 -7.39
N ILE A 24 -2.08 31.22 -7.82
CA ILE A 24 -2.18 29.94 -8.54
C ILE A 24 -1.37 30.00 -9.84
N LEU A 25 -1.50 31.07 -10.63
CA LEU A 25 -0.74 31.23 -11.87
C LEU A 25 0.78 31.32 -11.61
N ALA A 26 1.21 32.04 -10.57
CA ALA A 26 2.61 32.13 -10.17
C ALA A 26 3.17 30.75 -9.75
N VAL A 27 2.40 29.98 -8.98
CA VAL A 27 2.77 28.61 -8.59
C VAL A 27 2.86 27.70 -9.82
N VAL A 28 1.92 27.78 -10.76
CA VAL A 28 1.95 27.02 -12.02
C VAL A 28 3.17 27.37 -12.87
N ILE A 29 3.52 28.65 -12.98
CA ILE A 29 4.72 29.11 -13.72
C ILE A 29 6.00 28.63 -13.04
N VAL A 30 6.09 28.73 -11.71
CA VAL A 30 7.24 28.22 -10.94
C VAL A 30 7.37 26.71 -11.07
N LEU A 31 6.25 25.96 -11.05
CA LEU A 31 6.25 24.51 -11.27
C LEU A 31 6.69 24.14 -12.70
N ALA A 32 6.23 24.88 -13.71
CA ALA A 32 6.64 24.69 -15.10
C ALA A 32 8.14 24.99 -15.28
N LEU A 33 8.63 26.10 -14.71
CA LEU A 33 10.05 26.46 -14.75
C LEU A 33 10.91 25.48 -13.96
N SER A 34 10.46 24.98 -12.81
CA SER A 34 11.16 23.96 -12.02
C SER A 34 11.22 22.61 -12.74
N GLY A 35 10.18 22.25 -13.47
CA GLY A 35 10.16 21.07 -14.35
C GLY A 35 11.16 21.20 -15.49
N VAL A 36 11.21 22.37 -16.14
CA VAL A 36 12.18 22.68 -17.22
C VAL A 36 13.61 22.74 -16.68
N VAL A 37 13.83 23.34 -15.52
CA VAL A 37 15.15 23.37 -14.85
C VAL A 37 15.57 21.97 -14.46
N SER A 38 14.71 21.16 -13.84
CA SER A 38 15.05 19.77 -13.50
C SER A 38 15.37 18.94 -14.75
N TYR A 39 14.56 19.06 -15.80
CA TYR A 39 14.76 18.35 -17.07
C TYR A 39 16.07 18.76 -17.76
N THR A 40 16.38 20.07 -17.80
CA THR A 40 17.63 20.58 -18.39
C THR A 40 18.86 20.29 -17.54
N THR A 41 18.72 20.23 -16.22
CA THR A 41 19.81 19.85 -15.30
C THR A 41 20.12 18.36 -15.42
N GLN A 42 19.09 17.53 -15.58
CA GLN A 42 19.20 16.09 -15.82
C GLN A 42 19.85 15.79 -17.18
N GLN A 43 19.39 16.46 -18.26
CA GLN A 43 20.01 16.38 -19.59
C GLN A 43 21.47 16.87 -19.61
N ARG A 44 21.81 17.92 -18.84
CA ARG A 44 23.20 18.41 -18.71
C ARG A 44 24.09 17.52 -17.85
N GLN A 45 23.52 16.70 -16.98
CA GLN A 45 24.24 15.67 -16.23
C GLN A 45 24.55 14.47 -17.14
N ASP A 46 23.60 14.04 -17.96
CA ASP A 46 23.80 12.92 -18.90
C ASP A 46 24.84 13.25 -19.99
N ALA A 47 25.02 14.53 -20.34
CA ALA A 47 25.98 14.97 -21.37
C ALA A 47 27.42 15.22 -20.88
N ARG A 48 27.73 15.08 -19.58
CA ARG A 48 29.05 15.45 -19.01
C ARG A 48 29.88 14.29 -18.45
N ASP A 49 29.40 13.06 -18.57
CA ASP A 49 30.07 11.87 -18.03
C ASP A 49 30.90 11.12 -19.08
N THR A 50 31.75 11.86 -19.77
CA THR A 50 32.97 11.30 -20.39
C THR A 50 34.16 12.06 -19.80
N ASP A 51 34.85 11.39 -18.87
CA ASP A 51 36.19 11.71 -18.36
C ASP A 51 36.32 12.67 -17.15
N LYS A 52 35.75 12.33 -15.98
CA LYS A 52 36.04 13.04 -14.71
C LYS A 52 36.30 12.09 -13.54
N LYS A 53 37.39 12.38 -12.80
CA LYS A 53 37.73 11.79 -11.49
C LYS A 53 36.48 11.63 -10.60
N ARG A 54 36.31 10.45 -9.99
CA ARG A 54 35.18 10.12 -9.09
C ARG A 54 35.01 11.22 -8.03
N LYS A 55 33.89 11.95 -8.08
CA LYS A 55 33.56 12.95 -7.07
C LYS A 55 33.32 12.25 -5.73
N LEU A 56 33.99 12.68 -4.66
CA LEU A 56 33.80 12.17 -3.30
C LEU A 56 32.65 12.90 -2.55
N THR A 57 32.11 13.97 -3.11
CA THR A 57 31.05 14.76 -2.47
C THR A 57 29.72 14.61 -3.22
N ARG A 58 28.60 14.50 -2.49
CA ARG A 58 27.24 14.43 -3.05
C ARG A 58 26.29 15.34 -2.28
N LYS A 59 25.31 15.94 -2.98
CA LYS A 59 24.22 16.65 -2.32
C LYS A 59 23.27 15.65 -1.67
N LEU A 60 22.67 16.05 -0.56
CA LEU A 60 21.50 15.34 -0.02
C LEU A 60 20.31 15.53 -0.97
N SER A 61 19.37 14.59 -0.93
CA SER A 61 18.05 14.83 -1.51
C SER A 61 17.37 15.98 -0.75
N ASN A 62 16.51 16.75 -1.43
CA ASN A 62 15.74 17.83 -0.80
C ASN A 62 15.00 17.33 0.46
N MET A 63 14.31 16.20 0.35
CA MET A 63 13.64 15.56 1.49
C MET A 63 14.61 15.10 2.59
N GLY A 64 15.73 14.49 2.23
CA GLY A 64 16.74 14.07 3.22
C GLY A 64 17.37 15.26 3.96
N MET A 65 17.58 16.38 3.27
CA MET A 65 18.03 17.63 3.87
C MET A 65 16.99 18.20 4.85
N THR A 66 15.71 18.21 4.46
CA THR A 66 14.62 18.67 5.32
C THR A 66 14.58 17.88 6.64
N THR A 67 14.73 16.55 6.61
CA THR A 67 14.74 15.75 7.86
C THR A 67 15.80 16.21 8.86
N LEU A 68 17.04 16.44 8.42
CA LEU A 68 18.12 16.99 9.25
C LEU A 68 17.88 18.44 9.67
N ALA A 69 17.33 19.26 8.77
CA ALA A 69 17.14 20.67 9.05
C ALA A 69 16.03 20.93 10.08
N THR A 70 15.05 20.02 10.16
CA THR A 70 13.81 20.22 10.93
C THR A 70 13.65 19.32 12.14
N GLU A 71 14.49 18.29 12.32
CA GLU A 71 14.46 17.50 13.55
C GLU A 71 14.72 18.37 14.79
N VAL A 72 14.21 17.91 15.92
CA VAL A 72 14.33 18.60 17.21
C VAL A 72 14.77 17.58 18.26
N PRO A 73 15.37 17.99 19.39
CA PRO A 73 15.84 17.05 20.41
C PRO A 73 14.76 16.08 20.92
N THR A 74 13.50 16.51 20.94
CA THR A 74 12.34 15.67 21.32
C THR A 74 11.92 14.68 20.24
N ASN A 75 12.34 14.85 18.98
CA ASN A 75 11.89 14.08 17.82
C ASN A 75 13.02 14.03 16.78
N LEU A 76 13.90 13.05 16.96
CA LEU A 76 14.99 12.75 16.03
C LEU A 76 14.46 12.03 14.80
N SER A 77 15.00 12.30 13.61
CA SER A 77 14.57 11.65 12.36
C SER A 77 15.22 10.28 12.15
N ILE A 78 15.21 9.44 13.19
CA ILE A 78 15.92 8.15 13.26
C ILE A 78 14.92 6.99 13.35
N PRO A 79 14.58 6.33 12.23
CA PRO A 79 13.94 5.03 12.27
C PRO A 79 14.84 4.00 12.94
N VAL A 80 14.21 3.19 13.78
CA VAL A 80 14.84 2.07 14.47
C VAL A 80 14.11 0.79 14.09
N SER A 81 14.85 -0.26 13.77
CA SER A 81 14.31 -1.61 13.68
C SER A 81 15.14 -2.59 14.46
N VAL A 82 14.54 -3.67 14.94
CA VAL A 82 15.18 -4.75 15.69
C VAL A 82 14.81 -6.05 14.99
N LEU A 83 15.82 -6.78 14.54
CA LEU A 83 15.68 -8.12 14.00
C LEU A 83 15.97 -9.12 15.13
N THR A 84 15.20 -10.20 15.17
CA THR A 84 15.49 -11.36 16.02
C THR A 84 16.03 -12.45 15.11
N VAL A 85 17.26 -12.88 15.38
CA VAL A 85 18.02 -13.82 14.57
C VAL A 85 18.25 -15.07 15.40
N GLU A 86 17.90 -16.24 14.87
CA GLU A 86 18.15 -17.52 15.52
C GLU A 86 19.67 -17.80 15.59
N GLY A 87 20.12 -18.54 16.59
CA GLY A 87 21.53 -18.81 16.81
C GLY A 87 22.29 -17.67 17.47
N HIS A 88 23.62 -17.75 17.38
CA HIS A 88 24.54 -16.77 17.93
C HIS A 88 25.24 -16.06 16.78
N LEU A 89 24.98 -14.76 16.64
CA LEU A 89 25.61 -13.91 15.64
C LEU A 89 26.57 -12.94 16.33
N THR A 90 27.85 -12.96 15.99
CA THR A 90 28.83 -12.02 16.54
C THR A 90 28.89 -10.73 15.72
N LYS A 91 29.50 -9.70 16.30
CA LYS A 91 29.84 -8.49 15.55
C LYS A 91 30.76 -8.80 14.36
N GLU A 92 31.74 -9.67 14.53
CA GLU A 92 32.69 -10.02 13.47
C GLU A 92 31.98 -10.63 12.26
N ASP A 93 31.08 -11.61 12.48
CA ASP A 93 30.27 -12.25 11.44
C ASP A 93 29.50 -11.19 10.64
N TYR A 94 28.84 -10.27 11.37
CA TYR A 94 28.02 -9.26 10.73
C TYR A 94 28.85 -8.21 10.00
N VAL A 95 30.01 -7.81 10.55
CA VAL A 95 30.95 -6.92 9.88
C VAL A 95 31.47 -7.52 8.58
N GLU A 96 31.76 -8.83 8.56
CA GLU A 96 32.19 -9.53 7.33
C GLU A 96 31.09 -9.49 6.26
N ARG A 97 29.85 -9.82 6.64
CA ARG A 97 28.67 -9.72 5.77
C ARG A 97 28.52 -8.32 5.18
N LEU A 98 28.57 -7.29 6.03
CA LEU A 98 28.44 -5.90 5.58
C LEU A 98 29.62 -5.50 4.67
N ARG A 99 30.85 -5.92 4.98
CA ARG A 99 32.04 -5.62 4.16
C ARG A 99 31.89 -6.20 2.75
N ALA A 100 31.44 -7.44 2.63
CA ALA A 100 31.27 -8.15 1.35
C ALA A 100 30.24 -7.47 0.42
N ARG A 101 29.24 -6.76 0.96
CA ARG A 101 28.20 -6.10 0.15
C ARG A 101 28.31 -4.57 0.13
N LEU A 102 28.33 -3.92 1.29
CA LEU A 102 28.25 -2.46 1.45
C LEU A 102 29.40 -1.72 0.73
N LEU A 103 30.61 -2.28 0.77
CA LEU A 103 31.78 -1.63 0.15
C LEU A 103 31.81 -1.76 -1.38
N HIS A 104 31.14 -2.77 -1.93
CA HIS A 104 31.23 -3.12 -3.35
C HIS A 104 30.03 -2.64 -4.17
N ASP A 105 28.88 -2.40 -3.53
CA ASP A 105 27.66 -1.98 -4.21
C ASP A 105 27.49 -0.44 -4.21
N VAL A 106 27.16 0.10 -5.38
CA VAL A 106 26.90 1.53 -5.61
C VAL A 106 25.67 2.04 -4.85
N PHE A 107 24.75 1.14 -4.49
CA PHE A 107 23.60 1.43 -3.65
C PHE A 107 24.03 2.07 -2.32
N PHE A 108 25.15 1.62 -1.74
CA PHE A 108 25.64 2.04 -0.42
C PHE A 108 26.64 3.20 -0.44
N LEU A 109 26.74 3.97 -1.53
CA LEU A 109 27.64 5.13 -1.58
C LEU A 109 27.35 6.14 -0.45
N ARG A 110 26.08 6.35 -0.08
CA ARG A 110 25.72 7.24 1.04
C ARG A 110 26.07 6.66 2.42
N TRP A 111 26.08 5.34 2.55
CA TRP A 111 26.40 4.63 3.79
C TRP A 111 27.89 4.63 4.10
N ARG A 112 28.73 4.97 3.10
CA ARG A 112 30.17 5.17 3.24
C ARG A 112 30.55 6.66 3.37
N SER A 113 29.55 7.51 3.57
CA SER A 113 29.71 8.97 3.57
C SER A 113 29.31 9.56 4.91
N VAL A 114 30.15 10.45 5.44
CA VAL A 114 29.75 11.32 6.56
C VAL A 114 28.88 12.46 6.03
N VAL A 115 28.00 12.96 6.89
CA VAL A 115 27.24 14.18 6.61
C VAL A 115 28.02 15.38 7.15
N ARG A 116 28.23 16.38 6.30
CA ARG A 116 28.88 17.64 6.66
C ARG A 116 27.98 18.78 6.24
N GLY A 117 27.79 19.77 7.10
CA GLY A 117 26.94 20.90 6.81
C GLY A 117 26.87 21.87 7.96
N ASP A 118 26.06 22.90 7.78
CA ASP A 118 25.86 23.96 8.78
C ASP A 118 24.37 24.02 9.13
N TYR A 119 24.07 23.86 10.42
CA TYR A 119 22.70 23.90 10.93
C TYR A 119 22.02 25.25 10.70
N LYS A 120 22.70 26.40 10.83
CA LYS A 120 22.10 27.72 10.61
C LYS A 120 21.63 27.87 9.16
N THR A 121 22.45 27.44 8.21
CA THR A 121 22.13 27.51 6.77
C THR A 121 21.22 26.38 6.30
N GLY A 122 21.22 25.24 7.02
CA GLY A 122 20.53 23.99 6.66
C GLY A 122 21.11 23.28 5.43
N VAL A 123 22.29 23.70 4.95
CA VAL A 123 22.93 23.09 3.79
C VAL A 123 23.83 21.96 4.24
N TYR A 124 23.52 20.75 3.79
CA TYR A 124 24.27 19.54 4.08
C TYR A 124 24.73 18.83 2.80
N LYS A 125 25.85 18.11 2.89
CA LYS A 125 26.41 17.27 1.84
C LYS A 125 26.93 15.95 2.42
N PHE A 126 26.83 14.89 1.62
CA PHE A 126 27.55 13.65 1.86
C PHE A 126 28.99 13.82 1.40
N VAL A 127 29.94 13.40 2.25
CA VAL A 127 31.36 13.33 1.94
C VAL A 127 31.80 11.89 2.13
N GLU A 128 32.09 11.21 1.02
CA GLU A 128 32.54 9.82 0.97
C GLU A 128 33.90 9.69 1.68
N LEU A 129 34.00 8.72 2.58
CA LEU A 129 35.23 8.44 3.32
C LEU A 129 36.10 7.44 2.53
N PRO A 130 37.31 7.84 2.07
CA PRO A 130 38.26 6.91 1.49
C PRO A 130 38.68 5.86 2.54
N GLY A 131 38.71 4.58 2.17
CA GLY A 131 39.12 3.51 3.09
C GLY A 131 38.20 3.32 4.30
N TYR A 132 36.90 3.63 4.14
CA TYR A 132 35.92 3.46 5.21
C TYR A 132 35.90 2.03 5.77
N ASP A 133 36.16 1.91 7.08
CA ASP A 133 35.99 0.67 7.83
C ASP A 133 34.57 0.58 8.40
N VAL A 134 33.83 -0.44 7.94
CA VAL A 134 32.45 -0.74 8.32
C VAL A 134 32.30 -1.06 9.80
N SER A 135 33.33 -1.63 10.44
CA SER A 135 33.31 -2.03 11.85
C SER A 135 33.03 -0.86 12.81
N ARG A 136 33.33 0.38 12.38
CA ARG A 136 33.14 1.62 13.15
C ARG A 136 31.66 1.95 13.43
N ASN A 137 30.76 1.38 12.64
CA ASN A 137 29.32 1.57 12.71
C ASN A 137 28.58 0.31 13.20
N VAL A 138 29.33 -0.72 13.62
CA VAL A 138 28.78 -1.92 14.25
C VAL A 138 29.20 -1.97 15.72
N VAL A 139 28.22 -2.05 16.60
CA VAL A 139 28.37 -2.14 18.06
C VAL A 139 27.96 -3.54 18.49
N GLU A 140 28.71 -4.14 19.39
CA GLU A 140 28.29 -5.35 20.10
C GLU A 140 27.95 -4.99 21.53
N HIS A 141 26.83 -5.50 22.03
CA HIS A 141 26.37 -5.24 23.38
C HIS A 141 25.84 -6.53 24.00
N THR A 142 26.17 -6.77 25.26
CA THR A 142 25.56 -7.84 26.06
C THR A 142 24.70 -7.18 27.12
N VAL A 143 23.42 -7.55 27.17
CA VAL A 143 22.43 -6.99 28.11
C VAL A 143 22.88 -7.24 29.55
N GLU A 144 22.95 -6.17 30.34
CA GLU A 144 23.42 -6.22 31.72
C GLU A 144 22.33 -6.65 32.73
N ASP A 145 22.72 -6.85 33.99
CA ASP A 145 21.77 -7.09 35.08
C ASP A 145 20.86 -5.86 35.28
N GLY A 146 19.56 -6.10 35.40
CA GLY A 146 18.54 -5.02 35.44
C GLY A 146 18.22 -4.37 34.10
N GLU A 147 18.99 -4.64 33.04
CA GLU A 147 18.69 -4.22 31.66
C GLU A 147 17.88 -5.30 30.92
N THR A 148 17.13 -4.88 29.92
CA THR A 148 16.47 -5.72 28.91
C THR A 148 16.94 -5.30 27.52
N THR A 149 16.87 -6.19 26.52
CA THR A 149 17.14 -5.82 25.11
C THR A 149 16.42 -4.53 24.70
N MET A 150 15.14 -4.36 25.07
CA MET A 150 14.40 -3.16 24.69
C MET A 150 14.80 -1.89 25.45
N SER A 151 15.18 -1.97 26.72
CA SER A 151 15.69 -0.79 27.43
C SER A 151 17.04 -0.32 26.86
N TYR A 152 17.87 -1.26 26.37
CA TYR A 152 19.06 -0.92 25.60
C TYR A 152 18.69 -0.24 24.27
N VAL A 153 17.75 -0.81 23.50
CA VAL A 153 17.29 -0.22 22.23
C VAL A 153 16.73 1.20 22.44
N GLU A 154 15.91 1.39 23.49
CA GLU A 154 15.41 2.72 23.87
C GLU A 154 16.57 3.70 24.12
N SER A 155 17.53 3.33 24.96
CA SER A 155 18.59 4.26 25.38
C SER A 155 19.63 4.52 24.28
N ALA A 156 20.08 3.48 23.58
CA ALA A 156 21.18 3.56 22.63
C ALA A 156 20.75 3.88 21.19
N LEU A 157 19.57 3.40 20.76
CA LEU A 157 19.12 3.53 19.38
C LEU A 157 18.06 4.61 19.19
N VAL A 158 17.10 4.74 20.11
CA VAL A 158 15.98 5.69 19.95
C VAL A 158 16.29 7.06 20.56
N ASN A 159 16.79 7.10 21.79
CA ASN A 159 16.95 8.34 22.56
C ASN A 159 18.34 8.99 22.44
N LYS A 160 19.26 8.38 21.70
CA LYS A 160 20.61 8.90 21.48
C LYS A 160 20.76 9.47 20.07
N PRO A 161 21.10 10.76 19.91
CA PRO A 161 21.40 11.36 18.60
C PRO A 161 22.51 10.62 17.84
N MET A 162 22.54 10.80 16.52
CA MET A 162 23.59 10.23 15.67
C MET A 162 24.91 10.99 15.83
N ASP A 163 26.02 10.28 15.76
CA ASP A 163 27.37 10.85 15.67
C ASP A 163 27.65 11.29 14.22
N PHE A 164 27.78 12.60 14.01
CA PHE A 164 28.05 13.17 12.69
C PHE A 164 29.46 12.90 12.18
N ASP A 165 30.40 12.46 13.03
CA ASP A 165 31.74 12.07 12.59
C ASP A 165 31.83 10.68 11.97
N LYS A 166 30.70 9.97 11.92
CA LYS A 166 30.52 8.70 11.23
C LYS A 166 29.43 8.82 10.17
N PRO A 167 29.38 7.90 9.20
CA PRO A 167 28.16 7.74 8.40
C PRO A 167 26.95 7.57 9.30
N LEU A 168 25.83 8.21 8.96
CA LEU A 168 24.66 8.31 9.84
C LEU A 168 23.79 7.05 9.87
N TRP A 169 24.41 5.91 10.18
CA TRP A 169 23.75 4.64 10.49
C TRP A 169 24.57 3.90 11.55
N GLU A 170 23.93 3.13 12.43
CA GLU A 170 24.57 2.27 13.42
C GLU A 170 23.82 0.93 13.42
N MET A 171 24.56 -0.15 13.59
CA MET A 171 24.01 -1.49 13.78
C MET A 171 24.51 -2.06 15.10
N HIS A 172 23.62 -2.67 15.86
CA HIS A 172 23.91 -3.18 17.19
C HIS A 172 23.60 -4.66 17.22
N VAL A 173 24.63 -5.48 17.39
CA VAL A 173 24.51 -6.91 17.71
C VAL A 173 24.32 -7.01 19.22
N ILE A 174 23.16 -7.48 19.65
CA ILE A 174 22.71 -7.46 21.05
C ILE A 174 22.50 -8.89 21.52
N HIS A 175 23.27 -9.28 22.53
CA HIS A 175 23.18 -10.57 23.19
C HIS A 175 22.40 -10.41 24.49
N ASP A 176 21.34 -11.18 24.67
CA ASP A 176 20.52 -11.16 25.89
C ASP A 176 20.61 -12.52 26.59
N PRO A 177 21.43 -12.65 27.66
CA PRO A 177 21.59 -13.91 28.38
C PRO A 177 20.29 -14.45 29.00
N LYS A 178 19.27 -13.60 29.17
CA LYS A 178 17.98 -13.96 29.77
C LYS A 178 16.95 -14.36 28.72
N SER A 179 17.22 -14.09 27.44
CA SER A 179 16.35 -14.51 26.34
C SER A 179 16.46 -16.03 26.12
N ALA A 180 15.54 -16.60 25.33
CA ALA A 180 15.61 -18.01 24.96
C ALA A 180 17.01 -18.33 24.40
N SER A 181 17.63 -19.41 24.89
CA SER A 181 18.99 -19.78 24.52
C SER A 181 19.12 -19.91 22.99
N GLY A 182 20.09 -19.18 22.41
CA GLY A 182 20.37 -19.25 20.98
C GLY A 182 19.55 -18.26 20.13
N VAL A 183 19.40 -17.02 20.59
CA VAL A 183 18.85 -15.92 19.79
C VAL A 183 19.73 -14.67 19.96
N THR A 184 20.02 -13.97 18.87
CA THR A 184 20.70 -12.67 18.86
C THR A 184 19.76 -11.61 18.30
N SER A 185 19.73 -10.43 18.93
CA SER A 185 18.97 -9.28 18.41
C SER A 185 19.89 -8.35 17.61
N VAL A 186 19.45 -7.92 16.42
CA VAL A 186 20.19 -6.95 15.59
C VAL A 186 19.40 -5.67 15.46
N GLY A 187 19.83 -4.63 16.19
CA GLY A 187 19.26 -3.29 16.12
C GLY A 187 19.84 -2.50 14.96
N TRP A 188 18.99 -1.86 14.17
CA TRP A 188 19.32 -0.94 13.08
C TRP A 188 18.87 0.45 13.46
N LYS A 189 19.80 1.40 13.43
CA LYS A 189 19.56 2.82 13.73
C LYS A 189 20.04 3.64 12.55
N ILE A 190 19.14 4.24 11.79
CA ILE A 190 19.49 4.87 10.50
C ILE A 190 18.89 6.25 10.44
N HIS A 191 19.68 7.28 10.14
CA HIS A 191 19.12 8.60 9.93
C HIS A 191 18.35 8.68 8.60
N HIS A 192 17.12 9.22 8.61
CA HIS A 192 16.26 9.29 7.41
C HIS A 192 16.84 10.07 6.23
N CYS A 193 17.90 10.87 6.44
CA CYS A 193 18.61 11.53 5.34
C CYS A 193 19.30 10.55 4.38
N LEU A 194 19.60 9.32 4.83
CA LEU A 194 20.19 8.28 3.98
C LEU A 194 19.18 7.77 2.95
N GLY A 195 17.95 7.53 3.39
CA GLY A 195 16.85 7.06 2.55
C GLY A 195 15.51 7.01 3.26
N ASP A 196 14.46 6.87 2.48
CA ASP A 196 13.11 6.57 2.98
C ASP A 196 12.93 5.10 3.35
N GLY A 197 11.76 4.74 3.88
CA GLY A 197 11.46 3.38 4.31
C GLY A 197 11.67 2.32 3.23
N ALA A 198 11.29 2.60 1.98
CA ALA A 198 11.51 1.68 0.86
C ALA A 198 13.01 1.50 0.55
N SER A 199 13.80 2.57 0.58
CA SER A 199 15.25 2.49 0.42
C SER A 199 15.92 1.74 1.58
N ILE A 200 15.44 1.91 2.81
CA ILE A 200 15.97 1.21 3.99
C ILE A 200 15.60 -0.29 3.94
N ALA A 201 14.37 -0.62 3.57
CA ALA A 201 13.96 -2.02 3.37
C ALA A 201 14.78 -2.70 2.26
N THR A 202 15.04 -1.99 1.16
CA THR A 202 15.94 -2.46 0.10
C THR A 202 17.37 -2.66 0.61
N ALA A 203 17.86 -1.75 1.47
CA ALA A 203 19.17 -1.88 2.10
C ALA A 203 19.25 -3.13 2.98
N MET A 204 18.20 -3.41 3.76
CA MET A 204 18.09 -4.60 4.61
C MET A 204 18.13 -5.88 3.78
N ALA A 205 17.34 -5.98 2.72
CA ALA A 205 17.36 -7.13 1.81
C ALA A 205 18.72 -7.33 1.12
N LYS A 206 19.42 -6.23 0.76
CA LYS A 206 20.76 -6.31 0.15
C LYS A 206 21.86 -6.69 1.13
N LEU A 207 21.69 -6.38 2.42
CA LEU A 207 22.65 -6.71 3.47
C LEU A 207 22.35 -8.06 4.13
N SER A 208 21.16 -8.63 3.93
CA SER A 208 20.79 -10.00 4.33
C SER A 208 21.21 -11.02 3.27
N ASP A 209 21.13 -12.32 3.60
CA ASP A 209 21.57 -13.41 2.72
C ASP A 209 20.74 -13.51 1.44
N GLN A 210 19.51 -12.98 1.46
CA GLN A 210 18.64 -12.86 0.28
C GLN A 210 19.17 -11.93 -0.81
N SER A 211 20.30 -11.24 -0.59
CA SER A 211 20.92 -10.32 -1.54
C SER A 211 20.99 -10.79 -2.99
N GLU A 212 21.35 -12.06 -3.27
CA GLU A 212 21.47 -12.59 -4.63
C GLU A 212 20.11 -12.81 -5.29
N MET A 213 19.18 -13.45 -4.57
CA MET A 213 17.80 -13.62 -5.01
C MET A 213 17.15 -12.26 -5.28
N PHE A 214 17.40 -11.30 -4.41
CA PHE A 214 16.87 -9.94 -4.54
C PHE A 214 17.47 -9.20 -5.74
N ASP A 215 18.79 -9.26 -5.94
CA ASP A 215 19.46 -8.69 -7.11
C ASP A 215 18.92 -9.32 -8.41
N ALA A 216 18.76 -10.65 -8.47
CA ALA A 216 18.18 -11.36 -9.61
C ALA A 216 16.72 -10.94 -9.89
N MET A 217 15.89 -10.80 -8.85
CA MET A 217 14.53 -10.30 -8.97
C MET A 217 14.51 -8.86 -9.53
N LEU A 218 15.39 -7.98 -9.05
CA LEU A 218 15.49 -6.62 -9.55
C LEU A 218 15.95 -6.58 -11.01
N GLU A 219 16.85 -7.46 -11.42
CA GLU A 219 17.29 -7.59 -12.81
C GLU A 219 16.17 -8.10 -13.71
N LYS A 220 15.44 -9.15 -13.31
CA LYS A 220 14.28 -9.68 -14.03
C LYS A 220 13.22 -8.60 -14.23
N ARG A 221 12.90 -7.82 -13.19
CA ARG A 221 11.99 -6.66 -13.28
C ARG A 221 12.49 -5.57 -14.22
N ALA A 222 13.80 -5.30 -14.21
CA ALA A 222 14.40 -4.33 -15.13
C ALA A 222 14.35 -4.81 -16.59
N GLN A 223 14.52 -6.12 -16.84
CA GLN A 223 14.43 -6.73 -18.15
C GLN A 223 12.98 -6.79 -18.68
N ALA A 224 12.00 -7.09 -17.81
CA ALA A 224 10.58 -7.07 -18.15
C ALA A 224 10.08 -5.67 -18.61
N LYS A 225 10.77 -4.58 -18.22
CA LYS A 225 10.51 -3.23 -18.72
C LYS A 225 11.12 -2.93 -20.10
N LYS A 226 12.11 -3.71 -20.54
CA LYS A 226 12.80 -3.53 -21.82
C LYS A 226 12.12 -4.28 -22.97
N THR A 227 11.14 -5.13 -22.71
CA THR A 227 10.33 -5.72 -23.78
C THR A 227 9.62 -4.61 -24.57
N PRO A 228 9.69 -4.63 -25.92
CA PRO A 228 9.10 -3.58 -26.73
C PRO A 228 7.58 -3.60 -26.51
N LYS A 229 7.05 -2.55 -25.87
CA LYS A 229 5.60 -2.36 -25.75
C LYS A 229 5.01 -2.35 -27.16
N ALA A 230 4.11 -3.28 -27.44
CA ALA A 230 3.32 -3.28 -28.66
C ALA A 230 2.73 -1.88 -28.89
N LYS A 231 2.79 -1.38 -30.14
CA LYS A 231 2.26 -0.06 -30.50
C LYS A 231 0.78 -0.03 -30.10
N LYS A 232 0.44 0.74 -29.06
CA LYS A 232 -0.95 0.90 -28.62
C LYS A 232 -1.76 1.45 -29.81
N PRO A 233 -2.94 0.90 -30.11
CA PRO A 233 -3.80 1.43 -31.16
C PRO A 233 -4.10 2.90 -30.88
N ARG A 234 -4.09 3.74 -31.93
CA ARG A 234 -4.40 5.17 -31.80
C ARG A 234 -5.83 5.31 -31.27
N LYS A 235 -5.95 5.86 -30.06
CA LYS A 235 -7.26 6.20 -29.47
C LYS A 235 -7.98 7.22 -30.38
N PRO A 236 -9.30 7.11 -30.58
CA PRO A 236 -10.07 8.14 -31.26
C PRO A 236 -9.93 9.50 -30.55
N VAL A 237 -9.96 10.60 -31.30
CA VAL A 237 -9.81 11.97 -30.76
C VAL A 237 -10.84 12.27 -29.66
N SER A 238 -12.06 11.73 -29.77
CA SER A 238 -13.11 11.85 -28.75
C SER A 238 -12.72 11.28 -27.39
N HIS A 239 -11.97 10.17 -27.36
CA HIS A 239 -11.44 9.60 -26.12
C HIS A 239 -10.27 10.43 -25.57
N ILE A 240 -9.46 11.04 -26.43
CA ILE A 240 -8.38 11.95 -26.01
C ILE A 240 -8.98 13.20 -25.34
N VAL A 241 -10.00 13.81 -25.95
CA VAL A 241 -10.70 14.97 -25.36
C VAL A 241 -11.39 14.59 -24.05
N LYS A 242 -12.04 13.43 -23.97
CA LYS A 242 -12.65 12.93 -22.73
C LYS A 242 -11.60 12.70 -21.63
N ASP A 243 -10.46 12.07 -21.97
CA ASP A 243 -9.35 11.86 -21.03
C ASP A 243 -8.78 13.19 -20.54
N ILE A 244 -8.66 14.21 -21.41
CA ILE A 244 -8.23 15.57 -21.06
C ILE A 244 -9.24 16.26 -20.14
N LEU A 245 -10.54 16.19 -20.44
CA LEU A 245 -11.58 16.80 -19.61
C LEU A 245 -11.66 16.13 -18.23
N ILE A 246 -11.56 14.80 -18.16
CA ILE A 246 -11.48 14.06 -16.89
C ILE A 246 -10.21 14.49 -16.13
N PHE A 247 -9.07 14.59 -16.79
CA PHE A 247 -7.84 15.06 -16.18
C PHE A 247 -7.98 16.48 -15.62
N LEU A 248 -8.53 17.42 -16.39
CA LEU A 248 -8.79 18.79 -15.94
C LEU A 248 -9.76 18.84 -14.76
N TYR A 249 -10.84 18.05 -14.80
CA TYR A 249 -11.77 17.90 -13.69
C TYR A 249 -11.08 17.40 -12.43
N VAL A 250 -10.28 16.33 -12.52
CA VAL A 250 -9.52 15.78 -11.40
C VAL A 250 -8.52 16.80 -10.85
N VAL A 251 -7.87 17.59 -11.71
CA VAL A 251 -6.97 18.68 -11.31
C VAL A 251 -7.72 19.76 -10.54
N VAL A 252 -8.82 20.29 -11.08
CA VAL A 252 -9.62 21.34 -10.43
C VAL A 252 -10.22 20.84 -9.11
N TRP A 253 -10.80 19.65 -9.10
CA TRP A 253 -11.34 19.00 -7.90
C TRP A 253 -10.25 18.83 -6.83
N SER A 254 -9.06 18.38 -7.23
CA SER A 254 -7.94 18.23 -6.29
C SER A 254 -7.43 19.56 -5.76
N ILE A 255 -7.40 20.62 -6.58
CA ILE A 255 -7.06 21.98 -6.10
C ILE A 255 -8.06 22.42 -5.03
N GLY A 256 -9.36 22.15 -5.23
CA GLY A 256 -10.40 22.40 -4.23
C GLY A 256 -10.12 21.68 -2.92
N ILE A 257 -9.84 20.38 -2.98
CA ILE A 257 -9.50 19.55 -1.79
C ILE A 257 -8.24 20.07 -1.10
N ILE A 258 -7.17 20.32 -1.84
CA ILE A 258 -5.89 20.80 -1.30
C ILE A 258 -6.09 22.16 -0.62
N THR A 259 -6.82 23.08 -1.26
CA THR A 259 -7.10 24.40 -0.68
C THR A 259 -7.94 24.27 0.58
N TRP A 260 -8.94 23.37 0.57
CA TRP A 260 -9.74 23.04 1.75
C TRP A 260 -8.89 22.43 2.87
N GLN A 261 -8.02 21.47 2.59
CA GLN A 261 -7.17 20.80 3.58
C GLN A 261 -6.08 21.72 4.13
N MET A 262 -5.41 22.49 3.27
CA MET A 262 -4.45 23.51 3.70
C MET A 262 -5.13 24.59 4.54
N GLY A 263 -6.32 25.03 4.11
CA GLY A 263 -7.18 25.89 4.91
C GLY A 263 -7.55 25.23 6.24
N ALA A 264 -7.95 23.97 6.24
CA ALA A 264 -8.28 23.21 7.45
C ALA A 264 -7.06 23.07 8.36
N LEU A 265 -5.85 22.87 7.83
CA LEU A 265 -4.62 22.81 8.60
C LEU A 265 -4.34 24.17 9.27
N VAL A 266 -4.54 25.27 8.54
CA VAL A 266 -4.33 26.63 9.08
C VAL A 266 -5.41 27.01 10.10
N PHE A 267 -6.69 26.77 9.79
CA PHE A 267 -7.84 27.30 10.51
C PHE A 267 -8.45 26.34 11.54
N ARG A 268 -8.46 25.02 11.30
CA ARG A 268 -8.95 24.06 12.30
C ARG A 268 -7.85 23.81 13.31
N ARG A 269 -8.08 24.23 14.55
CA ARG A 269 -7.18 23.88 15.66
C ARG A 269 -7.23 22.37 15.89
N GLU A 270 -6.06 21.76 16.06
CA GLU A 270 -5.98 20.38 16.52
C GLU A 270 -6.50 20.29 17.95
N PRO A 271 -7.43 19.35 18.27
CA PRO A 271 -7.95 19.22 19.62
C PRO A 271 -6.85 18.99 20.65
N GLN A 272 -6.96 19.67 21.79
CA GLN A 272 -6.04 19.51 22.91
C GLN A 272 -6.41 18.24 23.66
N THR A 273 -5.88 17.10 23.19
CA THR A 273 -6.00 15.79 23.84
C THR A 273 -4.70 15.44 24.56
N VAL A 274 -4.70 14.33 25.30
CA VAL A 274 -3.48 13.76 25.92
C VAL A 274 -2.30 13.68 24.94
N PHE A 275 -2.52 13.33 23.67
CA PHE A 275 -1.46 13.19 22.66
C PHE A 275 -0.78 14.51 22.26
N LYS A 276 -1.41 15.65 22.55
CA LYS A 276 -0.90 17.00 22.26
C LYS A 276 -0.28 17.71 23.47
N ARG A 277 -0.26 17.06 24.64
CA ARG A 277 0.47 17.58 25.81
C ARG A 277 1.97 17.74 25.50
N PRO A 278 2.70 18.62 26.21
CA PRO A 278 4.15 18.72 26.05
C PRO A 278 4.84 17.37 26.29
N GLY A 279 5.61 16.90 25.31
CA GLY A 279 6.46 15.73 25.45
C GLY A 279 7.76 16.04 26.19
N SER A 280 8.49 14.99 26.56
CA SER A 280 9.85 15.03 27.07
C SER A 280 10.87 14.82 25.94
N ASN A 281 12.15 14.62 26.31
CA ASN A 281 13.21 14.21 25.37
C ASN A 281 13.44 12.70 25.38
N TYR A 282 12.52 11.92 25.95
CA TYR A 282 12.66 10.47 26.07
C TYR A 282 11.45 9.78 25.45
N LYS A 283 11.68 8.70 24.72
CA LYS A 283 10.66 7.88 24.07
C LYS A 283 10.73 6.45 24.60
N ARG A 284 9.56 5.87 24.82
CA ARG A 284 9.37 4.48 25.23
C ARG A 284 8.83 3.67 24.07
N LEU A 285 9.25 2.41 24.00
CA LEU A 285 8.84 1.47 22.98
C LEU A 285 7.93 0.41 23.59
N SER A 286 6.93 0.01 22.83
CA SER A 286 6.16 -1.19 23.08
C SER A 286 5.79 -1.81 21.74
N TYR A 287 5.69 -3.13 21.67
CA TYR A 287 5.45 -3.82 20.42
C TYR A 287 4.71 -5.13 20.67
N ASN A 288 4.00 -5.59 19.64
CA ASN A 288 3.43 -6.93 19.61
C ASN A 288 3.29 -7.41 18.15
N MET A 289 3.26 -8.72 17.94
CA MET A 289 2.96 -9.37 16.65
C MET A 289 1.78 -10.33 16.81
N LEU A 290 0.73 -9.87 17.51
CA LEU A 290 -0.37 -10.73 17.98
C LEU A 290 -1.53 -10.84 16.99
N TYR A 291 -1.48 -10.12 15.88
CA TYR A 291 -2.54 -10.11 14.87
C TYR A 291 -2.16 -11.01 13.71
N SER A 292 -3.15 -11.42 12.92
CA SER A 292 -2.95 -12.19 11.69
C SER A 292 -3.34 -11.36 10.48
N VAL A 293 -2.53 -11.37 9.43
CA VAL A 293 -2.84 -10.76 8.13
C VAL A 293 -4.11 -11.37 7.56
N THR A 294 -4.23 -12.70 7.62
CA THR A 294 -5.39 -13.47 7.15
C THR A 294 -6.66 -13.10 7.91
N ALA A 295 -6.61 -13.10 9.24
CA ALA A 295 -7.76 -12.69 10.06
C ALA A 295 -8.15 -11.23 9.79
N THR A 296 -7.17 -10.34 9.64
CA THR A 296 -7.43 -8.92 9.35
C THR A 296 -8.01 -8.72 7.94
N LYS A 297 -7.57 -9.50 6.94
CA LYS A 297 -8.16 -9.52 5.60
C LYS A 297 -9.61 -10.00 5.62
N ALA A 298 -9.94 -11.02 6.43
CA ALA A 298 -11.32 -11.51 6.58
C ALA A 298 -12.24 -10.41 7.14
N VAL A 299 -11.81 -9.73 8.21
CA VAL A 299 -12.52 -8.56 8.75
C VAL A 299 -12.66 -7.46 7.69
N GLY A 300 -11.57 -7.16 6.97
CA GLY A 300 -11.57 -6.18 5.89
C GLY A 300 -12.59 -6.51 4.79
N LYS A 301 -12.66 -7.78 4.37
CA LYS A 301 -13.62 -8.26 3.35
C LYS A 301 -15.06 -8.02 3.79
N HIS A 302 -15.39 -8.32 5.06
CA HIS A 302 -16.73 -8.10 5.61
C HIS A 302 -17.16 -6.61 5.53
N PHE A 303 -16.24 -5.69 5.83
CA PHE A 303 -16.53 -4.24 5.84
C PHE A 303 -16.14 -3.49 4.55
N ARG A 304 -15.67 -4.20 3.52
CA ARG A 304 -15.10 -3.62 2.28
C ARG A 304 -13.96 -2.64 2.56
N ALA A 305 -13.10 -3.00 3.51
CA ALA A 305 -11.96 -2.23 3.98
C ALA A 305 -10.64 -2.98 3.73
N THR A 306 -9.54 -2.26 3.60
CA THR A 306 -8.20 -2.86 3.50
C THR A 306 -7.61 -3.17 4.88
N VAL A 307 -6.58 -4.01 4.94
CA VAL A 307 -5.83 -4.30 6.19
C VAL A 307 -5.38 -3.02 6.88
N ASN A 308 -4.91 -2.03 6.10
CA ASN A 308 -4.49 -0.74 6.62
C ASN A 308 -5.65 0.03 7.29
N ASP A 309 -6.84 -0.02 6.71
CA ASP A 309 -8.01 0.70 7.24
C ASP A 309 -8.49 0.05 8.54
N VAL A 310 -8.47 -1.28 8.62
CA VAL A 310 -8.76 -2.03 9.85
C VAL A 310 -7.78 -1.67 10.96
N MET A 311 -6.47 -1.67 10.68
CA MET A 311 -5.46 -1.36 11.68
C MET A 311 -5.48 0.13 12.10
N LEU A 312 -5.79 1.06 11.18
CA LEU A 312 -6.01 2.47 11.53
C LEU A 312 -7.24 2.65 12.42
N ASN A 313 -8.31 1.88 12.19
CA ASN A 313 -9.49 1.87 13.07
C ASN A 313 -9.14 1.35 14.48
N VAL A 314 -8.30 0.32 14.57
CA VAL A 314 -7.77 -0.20 15.84
C VAL A 314 -6.95 0.87 16.57
N VAL A 315 -6.05 1.57 15.87
CA VAL A 315 -5.27 2.68 16.43
C VAL A 315 -6.20 3.80 16.93
N ALA A 316 -7.21 4.19 16.16
CA ALA A 316 -8.19 5.19 16.58
C ALA A 316 -8.97 4.78 17.83
N GLY A 317 -9.36 3.50 17.94
CA GLY A 317 -10.01 2.94 19.13
C GLY A 317 -9.09 2.92 20.35
N ALA A 318 -7.82 2.52 20.17
CA ALA A 318 -6.81 2.54 21.23
C ALA A 318 -6.56 3.96 21.75
N MET A 319 -6.47 4.95 20.85
CA MET A 319 -6.36 6.36 21.21
C MET A 319 -7.59 6.83 22.01
N ARG A 320 -8.79 6.45 21.58
CA ARG A 320 -10.05 6.76 22.28
C ARG A 320 -10.05 6.19 23.71
N LYS A 321 -9.71 4.91 23.88
CA LYS A 321 -9.65 4.25 25.20
C LYS A 321 -8.58 4.86 26.09
N THR A 322 -7.43 5.23 25.51
CA THR A 322 -6.36 5.93 26.23
C THR A 322 -6.85 7.27 26.79
N MET A 323 -7.59 8.07 26.01
CA MET A 323 -8.17 9.31 26.50
C MET A 323 -9.11 9.08 27.69
N ILE A 324 -9.99 8.08 27.59
CA ILE A 324 -10.94 7.73 28.66
C ILE A 324 -10.18 7.27 29.92
N ALA A 325 -9.16 6.44 29.77
CA ALA A 325 -8.32 5.98 30.88
C ALA A 325 -7.56 7.13 31.58
N GLN A 326 -7.25 8.19 30.83
CA GLN A 326 -6.64 9.42 31.34
C GLN A 326 -7.66 10.42 31.91
N GLY A 327 -8.94 10.04 32.00
CA GLY A 327 -10.01 10.89 32.51
C GLY A 327 -10.45 12.00 31.55
N GLU A 328 -10.05 11.95 30.27
CA GLU A 328 -10.49 12.91 29.27
C GLU A 328 -11.85 12.52 28.67
N SER A 329 -12.72 13.52 28.50
CA SER A 329 -14.00 13.33 27.82
C SER A 329 -13.81 13.22 26.31
N VAL A 330 -14.42 12.22 25.70
CA VAL A 330 -14.40 12.01 24.24
C VAL A 330 -15.73 12.48 23.66
N ALA A 331 -15.73 13.68 23.07
CA ALA A 331 -16.91 14.20 22.38
C ALA A 331 -17.26 13.34 21.14
N PRO A 332 -18.55 13.12 20.81
CA PRO A 332 -18.96 12.31 19.65
C PRO A 332 -18.43 12.80 18.29
N THR A 333 -18.09 14.09 18.19
CA THR A 333 -17.55 14.75 17.00
C THR A 333 -16.02 14.82 16.99
N LEU A 334 -15.35 14.28 18.01
CA LEU A 334 -13.90 14.36 18.13
C LEU A 334 -13.21 13.65 16.96
N VAL A 335 -12.34 14.39 16.28
CA VAL A 335 -11.43 13.87 15.26
C VAL A 335 -10.02 14.36 15.56
N VAL A 336 -9.01 13.55 15.25
CA VAL A 336 -7.59 13.94 15.39
C VAL A 336 -6.84 13.64 14.10
N ARG A 337 -5.83 14.44 13.78
CA ARG A 337 -5.06 14.29 12.54
C ARG A 337 -4.01 13.19 12.66
N CYS A 338 -4.04 12.27 11.71
CA CYS A 338 -3.06 11.20 11.53
C CYS A 338 -2.26 11.42 10.25
N ALA A 339 -0.94 11.52 10.39
CA ALA A 339 -0.03 11.53 9.26
C ALA A 339 0.31 10.11 8.82
N ILE A 340 0.19 9.83 7.52
CA ILE A 340 0.42 8.52 6.92
C ILE A 340 1.39 8.68 5.75
N PRO A 341 2.62 8.14 5.84
CA PRO A 341 3.56 8.19 4.73
C PRO A 341 3.10 7.26 3.60
N VAL A 342 3.28 7.71 2.37
CA VAL A 342 3.01 6.95 1.15
C VAL A 342 4.23 6.97 0.24
N ASP A 343 4.62 5.80 -0.26
CA ASP A 343 5.68 5.70 -1.26
C ASP A 343 5.17 6.26 -2.60
N MET A 344 5.96 7.15 -3.21
CA MET A 344 5.64 7.77 -4.49
C MET A 344 6.22 6.98 -5.68
N ARG A 345 6.94 5.88 -5.41
CA ARG A 345 7.42 4.97 -6.44
C ARG A 345 6.28 4.09 -6.97
N SER A 346 6.38 3.73 -8.25
CA SER A 346 5.56 2.65 -8.80
C SER A 346 5.99 1.33 -8.15
N SER A 347 5.04 0.42 -7.91
CA SER A 347 5.32 -0.96 -7.49
C SER A 347 6.32 -1.70 -8.39
N THR A 348 6.46 -1.29 -9.65
CA THR A 348 7.39 -1.87 -10.62
C THR A 348 8.74 -1.17 -10.69
N GLU A 349 8.95 -0.07 -9.94
CA GLU A 349 10.19 0.71 -9.98
C GLU A 349 11.31 -0.01 -9.21
N VAL A 350 12.46 -0.19 -9.85
CA VAL A 350 13.63 -0.83 -9.24
C VAL A 350 14.47 0.23 -8.52
N ILE A 351 14.66 0.06 -7.21
CA ILE A 351 15.46 0.98 -6.39
C ILE A 351 16.94 0.63 -6.55
N ARG A 352 17.64 1.36 -7.44
CA ARG A 352 19.09 1.17 -7.68
C ARG A 352 19.99 1.96 -6.75
N THR A 353 19.47 3.05 -6.19
CA THR A 353 20.20 3.90 -5.26
C THR A 353 19.27 4.39 -4.16
N THR A 354 19.83 4.61 -2.98
CA THR A 354 19.10 5.21 -1.85
C THR A 354 18.56 6.58 -2.22
N SER A 355 17.26 6.80 -1.98
CA SER A 355 16.58 8.07 -2.28
C SER A 355 15.46 8.34 -1.28
N ASN A 356 14.88 9.54 -1.33
CA ASN A 356 13.74 9.91 -0.49
C ASN A 356 12.61 10.35 -1.42
N ARG A 357 11.69 9.44 -1.72
CA ARG A 357 10.53 9.63 -2.60
C ARG A 357 9.25 9.17 -1.90
N PHE A 358 8.95 9.79 -0.77
CA PHE A 358 7.70 9.58 -0.06
C PHE A 358 6.92 10.90 0.05
N SER A 359 5.61 10.78 0.18
CA SER A 359 4.70 11.86 0.54
C SER A 359 4.03 11.52 1.86
N SER A 360 3.38 12.50 2.51
CA SER A 360 2.62 12.25 3.73
C SER A 360 1.19 12.70 3.52
N LEU A 361 0.25 11.75 3.50
CA LEU A 361 -1.17 12.05 3.57
C LEU A 361 -1.53 12.42 5.01
N VAL A 362 -2.54 13.28 5.18
CA VAL A 362 -3.10 13.60 6.50
C VAL A 362 -4.59 13.30 6.48
N ILE A 363 -5.02 12.38 7.34
CA ILE A 363 -6.44 12.04 7.49
C ILE A 363 -6.94 12.36 8.90
N ASP A 364 -8.25 12.60 9.03
CA ASP A 364 -8.92 12.75 10.31
C ASP A 364 -9.34 11.36 10.84
N LEU A 365 -8.81 10.96 11.99
CA LEU A 365 -9.23 9.75 12.72
C LEU A 365 -10.43 10.08 13.63
N PRO A 366 -11.57 9.37 13.50
CA PRO A 366 -12.80 9.71 14.20
C PRO A 366 -12.91 9.08 15.60
N LEU A 367 -12.10 9.56 16.54
CA LEU A 367 -12.07 9.09 17.95
C LEU A 367 -13.42 9.25 18.66
N GLY A 368 -14.26 10.20 18.25
CA GLY A 368 -15.59 10.42 18.81
C GLY A 368 -16.58 9.26 18.59
N VAL A 369 -16.31 8.40 17.60
CA VAL A 369 -17.20 7.28 17.25
C VAL A 369 -16.89 6.08 18.14
N ALA A 370 -17.83 5.75 19.03
CA ALA A 370 -17.69 4.62 19.96
C ALA A 370 -17.77 3.26 19.24
N ASP A 371 -18.73 3.10 18.33
CA ASP A 371 -18.93 1.86 17.58
C ASP A 371 -17.79 1.61 16.58
N SER A 372 -17.12 0.46 16.73
CA SER A 372 -15.92 0.13 15.95
C SER A 372 -16.22 -0.07 14.46
N ALA A 373 -17.38 -0.64 14.11
CA ALA A 373 -17.78 -0.84 12.72
C ALA A 373 -18.08 0.51 12.01
N GLN A 374 -18.85 1.39 12.65
CA GLN A 374 -19.10 2.75 12.14
C GLN A 374 -17.80 3.55 12.02
N ARG A 375 -16.89 3.42 12.99
CA ARG A 375 -15.59 4.09 12.96
C ARG A 375 -14.73 3.58 11.79
N LEU A 376 -14.71 2.26 11.54
CA LEU A 376 -14.04 1.65 10.39
C LEU A 376 -14.58 2.17 9.05
N HIS A 377 -15.90 2.30 8.91
CA HIS A 377 -16.48 2.88 7.69
C HIS A 377 -16.01 4.32 7.46
N ARG A 378 -15.94 5.15 8.51
CA ARG A 378 -15.44 6.53 8.40
C ARG A 378 -13.94 6.59 8.06
N VAL A 379 -13.13 5.74 8.70
CA VAL A 379 -11.69 5.62 8.40
C VAL A 379 -11.47 5.19 6.95
N THR A 380 -12.21 4.19 6.48
CA THR A 380 -12.14 3.69 5.11
C THR A 380 -12.53 4.77 4.10
N ALA A 381 -13.60 5.53 4.37
CA ALA A 381 -14.01 6.65 3.53
C ALA A 381 -12.92 7.74 3.46
N ALA A 382 -12.35 8.15 4.59
CA ALA A 382 -11.28 9.15 4.65
C ALA A 382 -10.02 8.68 3.91
N MET A 383 -9.63 7.40 4.06
CA MET A 383 -8.50 6.81 3.33
C MET A 383 -8.75 6.74 1.82
N ASN A 384 -9.97 6.40 1.38
CA ASN A 384 -10.31 6.36 -0.03
C ASN A 384 -10.32 7.76 -0.66
N GLU A 385 -10.81 8.77 0.07
CA GLU A 385 -10.74 10.18 -0.37
C GLU A 385 -9.29 10.64 -0.54
N ALA A 386 -8.44 10.39 0.47
CA ALA A 386 -7.03 10.77 0.43
C ALA A 386 -6.20 9.99 -0.62
N LYS A 387 -6.50 8.70 -0.86
CA LYS A 387 -5.79 7.88 -1.87
C LYS A 387 -6.11 8.31 -3.31
N ASN A 388 -7.36 8.71 -3.56
CA ASN A 388 -7.89 9.07 -4.88
C ASN A 388 -7.71 10.56 -5.22
N SER A 389 -7.31 11.39 -4.27
CA SER A 389 -6.99 12.80 -4.52
C SER A 389 -5.58 12.96 -5.14
N LEU A 390 -5.33 14.09 -5.79
CA LEU A 390 -3.96 14.48 -6.16
C LEU A 390 -3.14 15.03 -4.98
N GLU A 391 -3.66 14.96 -3.75
CA GLU A 391 -3.02 15.45 -2.52
C GLU A 391 -1.61 14.88 -2.37
N LYS A 392 -1.43 13.56 -2.51
CA LYS A 392 -0.09 12.93 -2.39
C LYS A 392 0.93 13.54 -3.35
N TYR A 393 0.53 13.88 -4.56
CA TYR A 393 1.41 14.52 -5.54
C TYR A 393 1.67 15.98 -5.17
N PHE A 394 0.63 16.72 -4.77
CA PHE A 394 0.79 18.10 -4.33
C PHE A 394 1.69 18.21 -3.11
N VAL A 395 1.48 17.39 -2.07
CA VAL A 395 2.34 17.33 -0.88
C VAL A 395 3.76 16.96 -1.28
N TYR A 396 3.95 16.00 -2.18
CA TYR A 396 5.27 15.64 -2.70
C TYR A 396 5.95 16.83 -3.41
N TRP A 397 5.27 17.51 -4.33
CA TRP A 397 5.84 18.65 -5.05
C TRP A 397 6.07 19.88 -4.17
N SER A 398 5.10 20.21 -3.31
CA SER A 398 5.23 21.30 -2.33
C SER A 398 6.37 21.05 -1.35
N SER A 399 6.59 19.80 -0.91
CA SER A 399 7.74 19.46 -0.07
C SER A 399 9.07 19.74 -0.78
N HIS A 400 9.15 19.49 -2.10
CA HIS A 400 10.33 19.81 -2.89
C HIS A 400 10.57 21.33 -2.98
N LEU A 401 9.51 22.13 -3.15
CA LEU A 401 9.56 23.59 -3.16
C LEU A 401 9.96 24.15 -1.78
N ILE A 402 9.33 23.66 -0.71
CA ILE A 402 9.66 24.03 0.67
C ILE A 402 11.14 23.76 0.94
N SER A 403 11.66 22.62 0.49
CA SER A 403 13.07 22.25 0.67
C SER A 403 14.06 23.16 -0.05
N MET A 404 13.61 24.05 -0.95
CA MET A 404 14.46 25.08 -1.58
C MET A 404 14.52 26.39 -0.78
N LEU A 405 13.70 26.54 0.26
CA LEU A 405 13.68 27.73 1.10
C LEU A 405 14.92 27.77 2.02
N PRO A 406 15.31 28.95 2.52
CA PRO A 406 16.28 29.06 3.60
C PRO A 406 15.84 28.26 4.84
N ALA A 407 16.80 27.66 5.56
CA ALA A 407 16.53 26.76 6.68
C ALA A 407 15.57 27.30 7.76
N PRO A 408 15.60 28.60 8.16
CA PRO A 408 14.63 29.13 9.11
C PRO A 408 13.18 29.01 8.61
N LEU A 409 12.95 29.20 7.31
CA LEU A 409 11.62 29.07 6.71
C LEU A 409 11.21 27.61 6.57
N ILE A 410 12.13 26.71 6.21
CA ILE A 410 11.86 25.26 6.19
C ILE A 410 11.39 24.81 7.57
N ARG A 411 12.14 25.16 8.63
CA ARG A 411 11.79 24.85 10.02
C ARG A 411 10.43 25.39 10.38
N PHE A 412 10.20 26.68 10.13
CA PHE A 412 8.91 27.30 10.43
C PHE A 412 7.75 26.55 9.78
N VAL A 413 7.81 26.27 8.48
CA VAL A 413 6.74 25.59 7.75
C VAL A 413 6.54 24.16 8.26
N VAL A 414 7.61 23.38 8.39
CA VAL A 414 7.51 21.99 8.84
C VAL A 414 7.03 21.92 10.29
N HIS A 415 7.57 22.75 11.18
CA HIS A 415 7.16 22.80 12.59
C HIS A 415 5.71 23.25 12.74
N PHE A 416 5.28 24.26 11.98
CA PHE A 416 3.90 24.73 11.98
C PHE A 416 2.91 23.63 11.56
N THR A 417 3.24 22.88 10.50
CA THR A 417 2.36 21.84 9.96
C THR A 417 2.36 20.60 10.86
N THR A 418 3.52 20.15 11.34
CA THR A 418 3.66 18.96 12.19
C THR A 418 3.10 19.15 13.61
N ALA A 419 3.15 20.37 14.15
CA ALA A 419 2.50 20.70 15.43
C ALA A 419 0.98 20.46 15.44
N ARG A 420 0.35 20.31 14.28
CA ARG A 420 -1.09 20.04 14.12
C ARG A 420 -1.42 18.57 13.92
N ILE A 421 -0.43 17.69 13.93
CA ILE A 421 -0.62 16.24 13.85
C ILE A 421 -0.65 15.67 15.28
N SER A 422 -1.55 14.72 15.54
CA SER A 422 -1.66 14.03 16.84
C SER A 422 -0.95 12.68 16.84
N VAL A 423 -0.92 11.99 15.70
CA VAL A 423 -0.29 10.67 15.56
C VAL A 423 0.33 10.51 14.18
N ALA A 424 1.47 9.81 14.10
CA ALA A 424 2.06 9.38 12.84
C ALA A 424 1.93 7.85 12.76
N THR A 425 1.29 7.36 11.70
CA THR A 425 1.10 5.91 11.49
C THR A 425 1.74 5.47 10.19
N THR A 426 2.62 4.48 10.22
CA THR A 426 3.21 3.86 9.03
C THR A 426 2.72 2.42 8.86
N ASN A 427 2.75 1.93 7.63
CA ASN A 427 2.52 0.52 7.32
C ASN A 427 3.71 0.01 6.49
N VAL A 428 4.49 -0.90 7.07
CA VAL A 428 5.65 -1.49 6.43
C VAL A 428 5.45 -2.99 6.35
N ARG A 429 5.47 -3.51 5.12
CA ARG A 429 5.55 -4.95 4.89
C ARG A 429 7.01 -5.34 4.93
N ALA A 430 7.41 -6.15 5.91
CA ALA A 430 8.68 -6.85 5.83
C ALA A 430 8.60 -7.88 4.68
N SER A 431 9.75 -8.30 4.14
CA SER A 431 9.80 -9.27 3.03
C SER A 431 8.87 -10.46 3.30
N ALA A 432 8.11 -10.89 2.29
CA ALA A 432 7.21 -12.04 2.40
C ALA A 432 7.99 -13.37 2.49
N ALA A 433 9.26 -13.37 2.06
CA ALA A 433 10.15 -14.53 2.13
C ALA A 433 10.93 -14.54 3.45
N GLU A 434 11.03 -15.71 4.08
CA GLU A 434 11.88 -15.97 5.26
C GLU A 434 13.30 -15.42 5.01
N MET A 435 13.69 -14.39 5.77
CA MET A 435 14.97 -13.72 5.60
C MET A 435 16.03 -14.39 6.46
N ASP A 436 17.20 -14.66 5.90
CA ASP A 436 18.35 -15.14 6.64
C ASP A 436 19.41 -14.04 6.74
N LEU A 437 20.15 -14.03 7.85
CA LEU A 437 21.23 -13.10 8.12
C LEU A 437 22.46 -13.86 8.63
N CYS A 438 23.53 -13.85 7.85
CA CYS A 438 24.79 -14.54 8.15
C CYS A 438 24.58 -16.04 8.44
N GLY A 439 23.76 -16.71 7.62
CA GLY A 439 23.44 -18.14 7.74
C GLY A 439 22.38 -18.48 8.78
N ASN A 440 21.81 -17.47 9.45
CA ASN A 440 20.85 -17.65 10.53
C ASN A 440 19.47 -17.10 10.17
N LYS A 441 18.41 -17.83 10.55
CA LYS A 441 17.02 -17.46 10.25
C LYS A 441 16.59 -16.23 11.05
N VAL A 442 15.94 -15.28 10.39
CA VAL A 442 15.28 -14.15 11.04
C VAL A 442 13.88 -14.58 11.48
N SER A 443 13.69 -14.70 12.79
CA SER A 443 12.44 -15.13 13.42
C SER A 443 11.55 -13.98 13.91
N GLY A 444 12.08 -12.74 13.89
CA GLY A 444 11.33 -11.55 14.33
C GLY A 444 11.79 -10.28 13.64
N PHE A 445 10.84 -9.38 13.38
CA PHE A 445 11.12 -8.04 12.87
C PHE A 445 10.22 -7.01 13.55
N TYR A 446 10.86 -6.07 14.24
CA TYR A 446 10.20 -4.95 14.89
C TYR A 446 10.76 -3.65 14.30
N GLY A 447 9.89 -2.69 14.04
CA GLY A 447 10.21 -1.39 13.49
C GLY A 447 9.48 -0.30 14.25
N PHE A 448 10.16 0.80 14.51
CA PHE A 448 9.65 1.96 15.22
C PHE A 448 9.87 3.18 14.34
N VAL A 449 8.77 3.85 13.99
CA VAL A 449 8.82 5.06 13.17
C VAL A 449 9.10 6.27 14.06
N PRO A 450 10.03 7.15 13.66
CA PRO A 450 10.24 8.40 14.35
C PRO A 450 9.06 9.33 13.98
N PRO A 451 8.26 9.76 14.96
CA PRO A 451 7.23 10.75 14.67
C PRO A 451 7.88 12.08 14.30
N PRO A 452 7.24 12.86 13.40
CA PRO A 452 7.75 14.18 13.03
C PRO A 452 7.78 15.12 14.25
N PRO A 453 8.45 16.29 14.15
CA PRO A 453 8.51 17.26 15.26
C PRO A 453 7.14 17.52 15.90
N TYR A 454 7.10 17.57 17.23
CA TYR A 454 5.89 17.85 18.03
C TYR A 454 4.76 16.80 17.96
N VAL A 455 5.05 15.63 17.41
CA VAL A 455 4.17 14.46 17.48
C VAL A 455 4.73 13.48 18.49
N ASN A 456 3.91 13.13 19.48
CA ASN A 456 4.34 12.33 20.63
C ASN A 456 4.04 10.84 20.49
N LEU A 457 3.23 10.45 19.50
CA LEU A 457 2.83 9.07 19.24
C LEU A 457 3.18 8.68 17.80
N GLY A 458 4.06 7.71 17.66
CA GLY A 458 4.37 7.01 16.41
C GLY A 458 3.87 5.56 16.48
N VAL A 459 3.16 5.11 15.45
CA VAL A 459 2.67 3.73 15.35
C VAL A 459 3.15 3.13 14.03
N ALA A 460 3.81 1.98 14.10
CA ALA A 460 4.18 1.19 12.92
C ALA A 460 3.35 -0.09 12.89
N ILE A 461 2.61 -0.26 11.80
CA ILE A 461 1.92 -1.50 11.45
C ILE A 461 2.91 -2.35 10.63
N LEU A 462 3.28 -3.50 11.15
CA LEU A 462 4.29 -4.37 10.55
C LEU A 462 3.73 -5.74 10.27
N SER A 463 4.11 -6.32 9.13
CA SER A 463 3.76 -7.69 8.79
C SER A 463 4.99 -8.48 8.36
N MET A 464 5.05 -9.75 8.78
CA MET A 464 6.07 -10.72 8.42
C MET A 464 5.37 -12.09 8.28
N GLY A 465 5.27 -12.60 7.06
CA GLY A 465 4.37 -13.73 6.77
C GLY A 465 2.93 -13.39 7.14
N ASP A 466 2.25 -14.29 7.86
CA ASP A 466 0.91 -14.02 8.41
C ASP A 466 0.93 -13.20 9.71
N ASN A 467 2.07 -13.08 10.38
CA ASN A 467 2.17 -12.30 11.62
C ASN A 467 2.03 -10.81 11.31
N LEU A 468 1.09 -10.14 11.98
CA LEU A 468 0.82 -8.72 11.90
C LEU A 468 0.94 -8.11 13.30
N GLY A 469 1.56 -6.94 13.39
CA GLY A 469 1.89 -6.29 14.65
C GLY A 469 1.66 -4.80 14.67
N LEU A 470 1.54 -4.29 15.89
CA LEU A 470 1.58 -2.86 16.19
C LEU A 470 2.79 -2.55 17.06
N ASN A 471 3.61 -1.64 16.58
CA ASN A 471 4.79 -1.16 17.27
C ASN A 471 4.60 0.32 17.59
N VAL A 472 4.70 0.66 18.85
CA VAL A 472 4.38 1.98 19.39
C VAL A 472 5.66 2.60 19.93
N LEU A 473 5.92 3.82 19.48
CA LEU A 473 6.88 4.73 20.06
C LEU A 473 6.09 5.89 20.64
N VAL A 474 6.20 6.12 21.95
CA VAL A 474 5.48 7.19 22.63
C VAL A 474 6.38 7.98 23.56
N ASP A 475 6.10 9.27 23.69
CA ASP A 475 6.68 10.09 24.75
C ASP A 475 5.93 9.90 26.07
N PRO A 476 6.52 9.30 27.11
CA PRO A 476 5.82 9.10 28.38
C PRO A 476 5.51 10.44 29.09
N GLY A 477 6.17 11.54 28.70
CA GLY A 477 5.90 12.89 29.22
C GLY A 477 4.47 13.37 28.96
N VAL A 478 3.77 12.79 27.97
CA VAL A 478 2.35 13.09 27.74
C VAL A 478 1.40 12.33 28.67
N GLY A 479 1.90 11.39 29.48
CA GLY A 479 1.10 10.55 30.37
C GLY A 479 0.49 9.32 29.68
N VAL A 480 0.97 8.93 28.50
CA VAL A 480 0.51 7.73 27.80
C VAL A 480 1.50 6.58 28.03
N ASP A 481 1.00 5.45 28.52
CA ASP A 481 1.78 4.22 28.61
C ASP A 481 1.68 3.40 27.31
N ALA A 482 2.83 3.02 26.76
CA ALA A 482 2.91 2.32 25.48
C ALA A 482 2.35 0.90 25.54
N LYS A 483 2.44 0.21 26.68
CA LYS A 483 1.94 -1.16 26.85
C LYS A 483 0.42 -1.15 26.97
N GLN A 484 -0.13 -0.29 27.81
CA GLN A 484 -1.57 -0.10 27.96
C GLN A 484 -2.23 0.30 26.63
N PHE A 485 -1.57 1.16 25.84
CA PHE A 485 -2.08 1.51 24.50
C PHE A 485 -2.23 0.27 23.60
N LEU A 486 -1.27 -0.65 23.62
CA LEU A 486 -1.34 -1.90 22.84
C LEU A 486 -2.39 -2.88 23.38
N GLU A 487 -2.63 -2.91 24.69
CA GLU A 487 -3.74 -3.68 25.28
C GLU A 487 -5.09 -3.16 24.76
N PHE A 488 -5.30 -1.84 24.78
CA PHE A 488 -6.50 -1.25 24.19
C PHE A 488 -6.63 -1.54 22.69
N ALA A 489 -5.53 -1.53 21.94
CA ALA A 489 -5.54 -1.91 20.53
C ALA A 489 -5.96 -3.38 20.33
N LYS A 490 -5.46 -4.30 21.16
CA LYS A 490 -5.85 -5.71 21.14
C LYS A 490 -7.34 -5.90 21.41
N GLU A 491 -7.88 -5.21 22.40
CA GLU A 491 -9.31 -5.26 22.72
C GLU A 491 -10.17 -4.76 21.56
N GLU A 492 -9.78 -3.65 20.91
CA GLU A 492 -10.51 -3.09 19.76
C GLU A 492 -10.53 -4.03 18.56
N PHE A 493 -9.42 -4.70 18.28
CA PHE A 493 -9.36 -5.71 17.23
C PHE A 493 -10.25 -6.91 17.56
N THR A 494 -10.17 -7.41 18.79
CA THR A 494 -10.98 -8.54 19.26
C THR A 494 -12.48 -8.25 19.17
N ALA A 495 -12.90 -7.04 19.58
CA ALA A 495 -14.29 -6.60 19.49
C ALA A 495 -14.78 -6.56 18.02
N LEU A 496 -13.91 -6.14 17.10
CA LEU A 496 -14.23 -6.10 15.67
C LEU A 496 -14.37 -7.52 15.09
N GLN A 497 -13.51 -8.47 15.48
CA GLN A 497 -13.65 -9.88 15.10
C GLN A 497 -14.95 -10.49 15.61
N ALA A 498 -15.29 -10.24 16.88
CA ALA A 498 -16.54 -10.71 17.47
C ALA A 498 -17.78 -10.18 16.72
N THR A 499 -17.72 -8.94 16.23
CA THR A 499 -18.79 -8.34 15.42
C THR A 499 -18.99 -9.06 14.09
N VAL A 500 -17.90 -9.49 13.44
CA VAL A 500 -17.96 -10.26 12.19
C VAL A 500 -18.55 -11.64 12.45
N ALA A 501 -18.03 -12.36 13.46
CA ALA A 501 -18.50 -13.69 13.83
C ALA A 501 -20.00 -13.71 14.19
N ALA A 502 -20.47 -12.73 14.96
CA ALA A 502 -21.89 -12.63 15.33
C ALA A 502 -22.79 -12.38 14.11
N LYS A 503 -22.33 -11.63 13.10
CA LYS A 503 -23.09 -11.40 11.87
C LYS A 503 -23.12 -12.62 10.95
N GLU A 504 -22.03 -13.37 10.89
CA GLU A 504 -21.96 -14.62 10.11
C GLU A 504 -22.87 -15.68 10.71
N ALA A 505 -22.84 -15.89 12.03
CA ALA A 505 -23.73 -16.81 12.73
C ALA A 505 -25.22 -16.46 12.52
N ASN A 506 -25.58 -15.18 12.60
CA ASN A 506 -26.95 -14.73 12.33
C ASN A 506 -27.38 -14.96 10.87
N ALA A 507 -26.46 -14.87 9.91
CA ALA A 507 -26.75 -15.12 8.50
C ALA A 507 -27.00 -16.60 8.23
N GLU A 508 -26.20 -17.48 8.86
CA GLU A 508 -26.38 -18.93 8.79
C GLU A 508 -27.72 -19.37 9.42
N GLU A 509 -28.08 -18.81 10.58
CA GLU A 509 -29.36 -19.13 11.24
C GLU A 509 -30.58 -18.65 10.42
N LEU A 510 -30.44 -17.56 9.67
CA LEU A 510 -31.48 -17.04 8.75
C LEU A 510 -31.62 -17.92 7.50
N ASP A 511 -30.53 -18.49 6.99
CA ASP A 511 -30.57 -19.41 5.84
C ASP A 511 -31.06 -20.82 6.25
N GLU A 512 -30.75 -21.29 7.47
CA GLU A 512 -31.34 -22.51 8.05
C GLU A 512 -32.85 -22.36 8.28
N LYS A 513 -33.33 -21.19 8.75
CA LYS A 513 -34.77 -20.93 8.91
C LYS A 513 -35.50 -20.83 7.56
N LYS A 514 -34.85 -20.34 6.51
CA LYS A 514 -35.43 -20.34 5.15
C LYS A 514 -35.51 -21.73 4.53
N THR A 515 -34.55 -22.61 4.83
CA THR A 515 -34.55 -23.99 4.34
C THR A 515 -35.52 -24.91 5.10
N ASN A 516 -35.85 -24.59 6.36
CA ASN A 516 -36.79 -25.36 7.19
C ASN A 516 -38.24 -24.84 7.22
N THR A 517 -38.67 -24.02 6.26
CA THR A 517 -40.09 -23.64 6.16
C THR A 517 -40.91 -24.74 5.45
N PRO A 518 -41.95 -25.34 6.06
CA PRO A 518 -42.74 -26.39 5.41
C PRO A 518 -43.55 -25.83 4.23
N LYS A 519 -43.48 -26.50 3.07
CA LYS A 519 -44.37 -26.21 1.92
C LYS A 519 -45.81 -26.50 2.31
N ILE A 520 -46.62 -25.45 2.43
CA ILE A 520 -48.08 -25.56 2.51
C ILE A 520 -48.59 -25.87 1.11
N GLU A 521 -49.06 -27.09 0.90
CA GLU A 521 -49.82 -27.51 -0.28
C GLU A 521 -51.11 -26.69 -0.39
N GLN A 522 -51.30 -26.00 -1.50
CA GLN A 522 -52.60 -25.43 -1.88
C GLN A 522 -53.16 -26.21 -3.06
N ASN A 523 -54.27 -26.91 -2.78
CA ASN A 523 -55.09 -27.69 -3.70
C ASN A 523 -55.64 -26.83 -4.86
N GLU A 524 -55.56 -27.40 -6.06
CA GLU A 524 -56.36 -26.98 -7.21
C GLU A 524 -57.83 -27.36 -7.01
N THR A 525 -58.75 -26.40 -7.09
CA THR A 525 -60.10 -26.62 -7.66
C THR A 525 -60.63 -25.32 -8.24
N THR A 526 -60.97 -25.36 -9.53
CA THR A 526 -61.59 -24.29 -10.33
C THR A 526 -63.06 -24.10 -9.93
N PRO A 527 -63.64 -22.89 -10.09
CA PRO A 527 -64.76 -22.82 -11.04
C PRO A 527 -64.78 -21.59 -11.96
N THR A 528 -65.49 -21.81 -13.06
CA THR A 528 -65.65 -21.10 -14.33
C THR A 528 -66.61 -19.88 -14.33
N VAL A 529 -66.19 -18.82 -15.08
CA VAL A 529 -66.94 -18.02 -16.11
C VAL A 529 -67.94 -16.91 -15.65
N PRO A 530 -68.26 -15.83 -16.43
CA PRO A 530 -67.70 -15.24 -17.67
C PRO A 530 -67.31 -13.73 -17.60
N THR A 531 -66.61 -13.33 -18.66
CA THR A 531 -66.26 -11.99 -19.13
C THR A 531 -67.43 -11.28 -19.84
N THR A 532 -67.60 -9.96 -19.63
CA THR A 532 -68.24 -9.07 -20.61
C THR A 532 -67.53 -7.72 -20.66
N VAL A 533 -67.17 -7.30 -21.87
CA VAL A 533 -66.50 -6.04 -22.24
C VAL A 533 -67.54 -5.08 -22.81
N THR A 534 -67.45 -3.78 -22.52
CA THR A 534 -67.95 -2.66 -23.36
C THR A 534 -67.32 -1.35 -22.84
N GLU A 535 -66.31 -0.76 -23.49
CA GLU A 535 -66.31 0.11 -24.69
C GLU A 535 -66.37 1.61 -24.32
N LEU A 536 -65.38 2.42 -24.76
CA LEU A 536 -65.58 3.69 -25.47
C LEU A 536 -64.25 4.35 -25.93
N ALA A 537 -64.03 4.30 -27.25
CA ALA A 537 -63.63 5.34 -28.23
C ALA A 537 -63.40 6.80 -27.75
N ILE A 538 -62.69 7.74 -28.41
CA ILE A 538 -61.93 7.94 -29.68
C ILE A 538 -61.31 9.37 -29.57
N ALA A 539 -60.09 9.66 -30.05
CA ALA A 539 -59.71 10.62 -31.14
C ALA A 539 -58.41 11.36 -30.73
N THR A 540 -57.43 11.81 -31.53
CA THR A 540 -57.19 11.88 -32.99
C THR A 540 -55.68 12.16 -33.23
N ALA A 541 -55.21 11.77 -34.43
CA ALA A 541 -53.95 11.97 -35.20
C ALA A 541 -53.13 13.30 -35.02
N PRO A 542 -51.84 13.43 -35.48
CA PRO A 542 -51.28 12.79 -36.70
C PRO A 542 -49.83 12.21 -36.70
N SER A 543 -49.67 11.33 -37.70
CA SER A 543 -48.51 10.92 -38.53
C SER A 543 -47.31 11.89 -38.59
N THR A 544 -46.04 11.50 -38.83
CA THR A 544 -45.46 10.38 -39.60
C THR A 544 -43.94 10.36 -39.36
N GLU A 545 -43.30 9.18 -39.51
CA GLU A 545 -41.88 8.90 -39.81
C GLU A 545 -41.17 7.98 -38.81
N LYS A 546 -41.25 6.66 -39.08
CA LYS A 546 -40.11 5.70 -39.09
C LYS A 546 -40.59 4.25 -39.27
N LYS A 547 -41.28 3.99 -40.39
CA LYS A 547 -41.26 2.67 -41.03
C LYS A 547 -39.88 2.48 -41.68
N SER A 548 -38.87 2.09 -40.88
CA SER A 548 -37.60 1.52 -41.41
C SER A 548 -36.71 0.82 -40.37
N LYS A 549 -37.17 0.59 -39.13
CA LYS A 549 -36.33 -0.02 -38.08
C LYS A 549 -36.92 -1.22 -37.34
N ILE A 550 -38.15 -1.64 -37.64
CA ILE A 550 -38.83 -2.69 -36.86
C ILE A 550 -38.74 -4.07 -37.54
N GLU A 551 -38.47 -4.15 -38.84
CA GLU A 551 -38.36 -5.43 -39.57
C GLU A 551 -36.93 -6.01 -39.66
N LYS A 552 -35.97 -5.50 -38.88
CA LYS A 552 -34.58 -6.02 -38.87
C LYS A 552 -34.11 -6.61 -37.54
N ASN A 553 -34.98 -6.72 -36.54
CA ASN A 553 -34.64 -7.19 -35.19
C ASN A 553 -35.34 -8.48 -34.75
N GLN A 554 -36.00 -9.21 -35.66
CA GLN A 554 -36.69 -10.47 -35.35
C GLN A 554 -35.92 -11.76 -35.72
N ASN A 555 -34.61 -11.67 -36.00
CA ASN A 555 -33.76 -12.83 -36.32
C ASN A 555 -32.67 -13.14 -35.27
N ASP A 556 -32.74 -12.57 -34.07
CA ASP A 556 -31.77 -12.81 -32.99
C ASP A 556 -32.41 -13.70 -31.89
N SER A 557 -33.17 -14.72 -32.33
CA SER A 557 -33.85 -15.68 -31.45
C SER A 557 -32.84 -16.56 -30.70
N PHE A 558 -33.22 -16.93 -29.48
CA PHE A 558 -32.52 -17.82 -28.56
C PHE A 558 -31.82 -18.99 -29.26
N ALA A 559 -30.58 -19.29 -28.89
CA ALA A 559 -29.99 -20.58 -29.23
C ALA A 559 -30.89 -21.67 -28.62
N ASN A 560 -31.34 -22.64 -29.42
CA ASN A 560 -32.11 -23.78 -28.94
C ASN A 560 -31.32 -24.48 -27.82
N ALA A 561 -32.00 -24.93 -26.77
CA ALA A 561 -31.35 -25.62 -25.65
C ALA A 561 -30.48 -26.82 -26.09
N GLU A 562 -30.83 -27.45 -27.22
CA GLU A 562 -30.02 -28.47 -27.90
C GLU A 562 -28.64 -27.96 -28.32
N ILE A 563 -28.53 -26.76 -28.89
CA ILE A 563 -27.25 -26.19 -29.34
C ILE A 563 -26.32 -25.96 -28.15
N LEU A 564 -26.87 -25.52 -27.02
CA LEU A 564 -26.09 -25.35 -25.79
C LEU A 564 -25.65 -26.68 -25.18
N ASP A 565 -26.48 -27.72 -25.28
CA ASP A 565 -26.14 -29.07 -24.82
C ASP A 565 -25.05 -29.71 -25.69
N GLU A 566 -25.13 -29.50 -27.01
CA GLU A 566 -24.13 -29.98 -27.97
C GLU A 566 -22.78 -29.28 -27.77
N VAL A 567 -22.79 -27.96 -27.58
CA VAL A 567 -21.59 -27.18 -27.23
C VAL A 567 -21.01 -27.62 -25.89
N GLN A 568 -21.84 -27.86 -24.89
CA GLN A 568 -21.40 -28.34 -23.59
C GLN A 568 -20.74 -29.72 -23.70
N LYS A 569 -21.36 -30.68 -24.40
CA LYS A 569 -20.80 -32.02 -24.62
C LYS A 569 -19.47 -31.97 -25.35
N PHE A 570 -19.39 -31.18 -26.42
CA PHE A 570 -18.16 -31.01 -27.19
C PHE A 570 -17.00 -30.50 -26.32
N LEU A 571 -17.25 -29.46 -25.53
CA LEU A 571 -16.25 -28.89 -24.63
C LEU A 571 -15.87 -29.86 -23.51
N THR A 572 -16.84 -30.52 -22.88
CA THR A 572 -16.61 -31.48 -21.80
C THR A 572 -15.72 -32.65 -22.27
N LEU A 573 -15.95 -33.17 -23.48
CA LEU A 573 -15.12 -34.24 -24.06
C LEU A 573 -13.67 -33.80 -24.29
N HIS A 574 -13.46 -32.62 -24.87
CA HIS A 574 -12.11 -32.10 -25.14
C HIS A 574 -11.33 -31.79 -23.85
N ILE A 575 -12.06 -31.41 -22.81
CA ILE A 575 -11.52 -31.19 -21.46
C ILE A 575 -11.12 -32.53 -20.84
N ALA A 576 -11.99 -33.54 -20.87
CA ALA A 576 -11.71 -34.86 -20.31
C ALA A 576 -10.51 -35.56 -20.99
N GLU A 577 -10.31 -35.33 -22.29
CA GLU A 577 -9.18 -35.87 -23.05
C GLU A 577 -7.88 -35.05 -22.91
N ASN A 578 -7.89 -33.95 -22.15
CA ASN A 578 -6.77 -33.02 -21.95
C ASN A 578 -6.18 -32.45 -23.27
N ARG A 579 -7.03 -32.20 -24.28
CA ARG A 579 -6.63 -31.78 -25.64
C ARG A 579 -6.70 -30.27 -25.89
N CYS A 580 -6.92 -29.45 -24.86
CA CYS A 580 -7.19 -28.02 -25.00
C CYS A 580 -5.99 -27.17 -25.46
N SER A 581 -4.75 -27.65 -25.34
CA SER A 581 -3.54 -26.88 -25.69
C SER A 581 -3.11 -27.00 -27.16
N SER A 582 -3.49 -28.07 -27.87
CA SER A 582 -3.02 -28.33 -29.25
C SER A 582 -4.05 -28.07 -30.35
N HIS A 583 -5.34 -27.91 -30.02
CA HIS A 583 -6.45 -27.81 -31.00
C HIS A 583 -7.31 -26.53 -30.84
N THR A 584 -6.69 -25.41 -30.44
CA THR A 584 -7.36 -24.10 -30.22
C THR A 584 -8.14 -23.57 -31.43
N LYS A 585 -7.77 -23.99 -32.64
CA LYS A 585 -8.45 -23.60 -33.88
C LYS A 585 -9.80 -24.33 -34.06
N GLU A 586 -9.85 -25.61 -33.72
CA GLU A 586 -11.04 -26.46 -33.87
C GLU A 586 -12.15 -26.06 -32.90
N ILE A 587 -11.79 -25.77 -31.64
CA ILE A 587 -12.75 -25.26 -30.63
C ILE A 587 -13.33 -23.91 -31.08
N ASN A 588 -12.49 -23.02 -31.62
CA ASN A 588 -12.94 -21.72 -32.08
C ASN A 588 -13.83 -21.81 -33.33
N GLU A 589 -13.50 -22.68 -34.27
CA GLU A 589 -14.32 -22.94 -35.45
C GLU A 589 -15.66 -23.58 -35.07
N PHE A 590 -15.67 -24.56 -34.17
CA PHE A 590 -16.88 -25.20 -33.66
C PHE A 590 -17.80 -24.20 -32.94
N MET A 591 -17.23 -23.38 -32.05
CA MET A 591 -17.98 -22.33 -31.34
C MET A 591 -18.49 -21.23 -32.28
N ALA A 592 -17.76 -20.93 -33.36
CA ALA A 592 -18.18 -19.96 -34.37
C ALA A 592 -19.30 -20.49 -35.28
N GLN A 593 -19.35 -21.80 -35.51
CA GLN A 593 -20.42 -22.45 -36.27
C GLN A 593 -21.74 -22.55 -35.48
N HIS A 594 -21.66 -22.75 -34.15
CA HIS A 594 -22.86 -23.03 -33.33
C HIS A 594 -23.40 -21.81 -32.56
N LEU A 595 -22.56 -20.81 -32.24
CA LEU A 595 -22.98 -19.64 -31.47
C LEU A 595 -22.44 -18.34 -32.07
N ASN A 596 -23.31 -17.36 -32.28
CA ASN A 596 -22.88 -16.02 -32.70
C ASN A 596 -22.18 -15.26 -31.56
N GLU A 597 -21.46 -14.17 -31.85
CA GLU A 597 -20.64 -13.47 -30.86
C GLU A 597 -21.44 -12.95 -29.64
N LYS A 598 -22.71 -12.57 -29.86
CA LYS A 598 -23.61 -12.07 -28.82
C LYS A 598 -24.18 -13.21 -27.96
N GLN A 599 -24.47 -14.35 -28.57
CA GLN A 599 -24.87 -15.58 -27.86
C GLN A 599 -23.71 -16.15 -27.05
N ARG A 600 -22.49 -16.18 -27.60
CA ARG A 600 -21.28 -16.56 -26.86
C ARG A 600 -21.10 -15.68 -25.62
N LYS A 601 -21.30 -14.36 -25.72
CA LYS A 601 -21.27 -13.45 -24.55
C LYS A 601 -22.30 -13.79 -23.48
N ARG A 602 -23.51 -14.15 -23.91
CA ARG A 602 -24.66 -14.33 -23.02
C ARG A 602 -24.66 -15.67 -22.29
N TYR A 603 -24.26 -16.74 -22.97
CA TYR A 603 -24.38 -18.11 -22.43
C TYR A 603 -23.07 -18.66 -21.86
N PHE A 604 -21.97 -17.91 -21.95
CA PHE A 604 -20.66 -18.36 -21.50
C PHE A 604 -20.63 -18.76 -20.02
N ALA A 605 -21.11 -17.90 -19.12
CA ALA A 605 -21.12 -18.20 -17.68
C ALA A 605 -21.95 -19.46 -17.36
N LEU A 606 -23.09 -19.61 -18.04
CA LEU A 606 -23.97 -20.78 -17.93
C LEU A 606 -23.31 -22.07 -18.44
N LEU A 607 -22.55 -22.01 -19.54
CA LEU A 607 -21.83 -23.17 -20.07
C LEU A 607 -20.70 -23.61 -19.12
N VAL A 608 -19.94 -22.65 -18.56
CA VAL A 608 -18.89 -22.94 -17.59
C VAL A 608 -19.46 -23.59 -16.33
N GLU A 609 -20.54 -23.02 -15.78
CA GLU A 609 -21.20 -23.55 -14.57
C GLU A 609 -21.66 -25.00 -14.77
N ARG A 610 -22.27 -25.31 -15.93
CA ARG A 610 -22.72 -26.68 -16.24
C ARG A 610 -21.58 -27.68 -16.44
N ILE A 611 -20.47 -27.25 -17.05
CA ILE A 611 -19.28 -28.12 -17.23
C ILE A 611 -18.64 -28.44 -15.87
N VAL A 612 -18.51 -27.44 -14.98
CA VAL A 612 -17.99 -27.63 -13.63
C VAL A 612 -18.89 -28.57 -12.83
N GLN A 613 -20.21 -28.39 -12.90
CA GLN A 613 -21.17 -29.29 -12.25
C GLN A 613 -21.04 -30.73 -12.76
N HIS A 614 -20.88 -30.93 -14.07
CA HIS A 614 -20.69 -32.26 -14.66
C HIS A 614 -19.46 -32.99 -14.09
N PHE A 615 -18.29 -32.34 -14.07
CA PHE A 615 -17.07 -32.95 -13.54
C PHE A 615 -17.12 -33.18 -12.03
N THR A 616 -17.76 -32.27 -11.28
CA THR A 616 -17.95 -32.43 -9.83
C THR A 616 -18.82 -33.65 -9.52
N GLN A 617 -19.87 -33.87 -10.31
CA GLN A 617 -20.79 -35.00 -10.14
C GLN A 617 -20.16 -36.34 -10.57
N GLU A 618 -19.33 -36.34 -11.63
CA GLU A 618 -18.59 -37.53 -12.06
C GLU A 618 -17.52 -37.95 -11.03
N ALA A 619 -16.81 -36.99 -10.42
CA ALA A 619 -15.81 -37.29 -9.40
C ALA A 619 -16.46 -37.83 -8.10
N SER A 620 -17.61 -37.26 -7.70
CA SER A 620 -18.39 -37.75 -6.56
C SER A 620 -18.91 -39.18 -6.75
N THR A 621 -19.21 -39.59 -7.97
CA THR A 621 -19.73 -40.95 -8.26
C THR A 621 -18.64 -42.02 -8.34
N LYS A 622 -17.38 -41.64 -8.57
CA LYS A 622 -16.23 -42.55 -8.60
C LYS A 622 -15.60 -42.83 -7.22
N GLY A 623 -16.09 -42.19 -6.15
CA GLY A 623 -15.63 -42.41 -4.78
C GLY A 623 -14.20 -41.92 -4.52
N GLU A 624 -13.66 -41.06 -5.39
CA GLU A 624 -12.44 -40.32 -5.13
C GLU A 624 -12.78 -39.19 -4.13
N ASP A 625 -11.96 -39.03 -3.10
CA ASP A 625 -12.09 -37.96 -2.12
C ASP A 625 -11.74 -36.65 -2.83
N VAL A 626 -12.74 -36.00 -3.41
CA VAL A 626 -12.50 -34.91 -4.36
C VAL A 626 -12.15 -33.64 -3.59
N SER A 627 -10.87 -33.47 -3.26
CA SER A 627 -10.28 -32.14 -3.42
C SER A 627 -10.32 -31.86 -4.92
N VAL A 628 -11.46 -31.36 -5.41
CA VAL A 628 -11.54 -30.87 -6.78
C VAL A 628 -10.58 -29.70 -6.80
N ASP A 629 -9.38 -29.96 -7.32
CA ASP A 629 -8.27 -29.03 -7.26
C ASP A 629 -8.74 -27.69 -7.83
N VAL A 630 -8.85 -26.70 -6.95
CA VAL A 630 -9.28 -25.35 -7.28
C VAL A 630 -8.36 -24.80 -8.38
N GLN A 631 -7.10 -25.23 -8.44
CA GLN A 631 -6.17 -24.88 -9.53
C GLN A 631 -6.59 -25.49 -10.87
N SER A 632 -6.95 -26.77 -10.92
CA SER A 632 -7.40 -27.44 -12.15
C SER A 632 -8.66 -26.78 -12.74
N ASN A 633 -9.64 -26.41 -11.92
CA ASN A 633 -10.83 -25.67 -12.36
C ASN A 633 -10.50 -24.24 -12.82
N ILE A 634 -9.57 -23.57 -12.14
CA ILE A 634 -9.11 -22.23 -12.50
C ILE A 634 -8.38 -22.23 -13.84
N CYS A 635 -7.45 -23.16 -14.05
CA CYS A 635 -6.73 -23.34 -15.31
C CYS A 635 -7.68 -23.61 -16.49
N LEU A 636 -8.74 -24.40 -16.24
CA LEU A 636 -9.79 -24.71 -17.21
C LEU A 636 -10.62 -23.49 -17.60
N ILE A 637 -11.02 -22.69 -16.61
CA ILE A 637 -11.76 -21.44 -16.82
C ILE A 637 -10.87 -20.45 -17.60
N GLU A 638 -9.61 -20.31 -17.20
CA GLU A 638 -8.63 -19.41 -17.82
C GLU A 638 -8.35 -19.78 -19.29
N GLN A 639 -8.17 -21.07 -19.57
CA GLN A 639 -7.95 -21.57 -20.93
C GLN A 639 -9.18 -21.36 -21.83
N MET A 640 -10.41 -21.47 -21.30
CA MET A 640 -11.63 -21.12 -22.04
C MET A 640 -11.72 -19.61 -22.36
N PHE A 641 -11.32 -18.73 -21.44
CA PHE A 641 -11.30 -17.28 -21.67
C PHE A 641 -10.28 -16.87 -22.74
N LEU A 642 -9.06 -17.41 -22.66
CA LEU A 642 -8.01 -17.18 -23.62
C LEU A 642 -8.39 -17.69 -25.02
N THR A 643 -9.00 -18.89 -25.07
CA THR A 643 -9.43 -19.50 -26.34
C THR A 643 -10.49 -18.66 -27.05
N LEU A 644 -11.40 -18.01 -26.32
CA LEU A 644 -12.43 -17.12 -26.90
C LEU A 644 -11.95 -15.69 -27.19
N GLY A 645 -10.64 -15.44 -27.13
CA GLY A 645 -10.03 -14.14 -27.39
C GLY A 645 -10.43 -13.06 -26.37
N ARG A 646 -10.73 -13.47 -25.14
CA ARG A 646 -11.17 -12.62 -24.03
C ARG A 646 -10.11 -12.58 -22.95
N ARG A 647 -10.06 -11.46 -22.24
CA ARG A 647 -9.32 -11.36 -20.97
C ARG A 647 -9.99 -12.21 -19.90
N SER A 648 -9.17 -12.88 -19.09
CA SER A 648 -9.67 -13.68 -17.96
C SER A 648 -10.33 -12.74 -16.94
N PRO A 649 -11.51 -13.08 -16.39
CA PRO A 649 -12.14 -12.28 -15.35
C PRO A 649 -11.39 -12.35 -14.01
N LEU A 650 -10.38 -13.24 -13.92
CA LEU A 650 -9.53 -13.43 -12.76
C LEU A 650 -8.14 -12.80 -12.93
N GLU A 651 -7.84 -12.17 -14.08
CA GLU A 651 -6.54 -11.56 -14.46
C GLU A 651 -6.04 -10.48 -13.47
N ASP A 652 -6.90 -10.00 -12.56
CA ASP A 652 -6.56 -9.03 -11.51
C ASP A 652 -6.82 -9.56 -10.08
N MET A 653 -7.18 -10.83 -9.94
CA MET A 653 -7.52 -11.47 -8.66
C MET A 653 -6.39 -12.34 -8.11
N TYR A 654 -5.42 -12.71 -8.94
CA TYR A 654 -4.22 -13.42 -8.50
C TYR A 654 -3.21 -12.46 -7.88
N THR A 655 -2.46 -12.96 -6.91
CA THR A 655 -1.21 -12.33 -6.51
C THR A 655 -0.18 -12.48 -7.65
N ALA A 656 0.78 -11.57 -7.74
CA ALA A 656 1.81 -11.62 -8.78
C ALA A 656 2.65 -12.92 -8.74
N GLU A 657 2.69 -13.61 -7.59
CA GLU A 657 3.34 -14.92 -7.41
C GLU A 657 2.49 -16.06 -7.98
N GLU A 658 1.16 -16.01 -7.85
CA GLU A 658 0.24 -16.96 -8.47
C GLU A 658 0.17 -16.78 -10.00
N GLU A 659 0.24 -15.53 -10.47
CA GLU A 659 0.33 -15.18 -11.89
C GLU A 659 1.63 -15.72 -12.51
N GLU A 660 2.76 -15.64 -11.79
CA GLU A 660 4.05 -16.21 -12.21
C GLU A 660 4.06 -17.75 -12.20
N MET A 661 3.34 -18.38 -11.26
CA MET A 661 3.20 -19.83 -11.17
C MET A 661 2.31 -20.38 -12.30
N LEU A 662 1.23 -19.68 -12.64
CA LEU A 662 0.38 -19.98 -13.80
C LEU A 662 1.17 -19.83 -15.10
N ASP A 663 1.93 -18.74 -15.26
CA ASP A 663 2.83 -18.56 -16.41
C ASP A 663 3.83 -19.71 -16.56
N LEU A 664 4.41 -20.20 -15.45
CA LEU A 664 5.33 -21.36 -15.45
C LEU A 664 4.64 -22.68 -15.84
N LEU A 665 3.41 -22.92 -15.39
CA LEU A 665 2.63 -24.11 -15.73
C LEU A 665 2.17 -24.11 -17.20
N PHE A 666 1.86 -22.95 -17.77
CA PHE A 666 1.41 -22.84 -19.17
C PHE A 666 2.56 -22.73 -20.18
N HIS A 667 3.74 -22.26 -19.77
CA HIS A 667 4.92 -22.20 -20.64
C HIS A 667 5.78 -23.47 -20.60
N SER A 668 5.61 -24.34 -19.59
CA SER A 668 6.30 -25.64 -19.50
C SER A 668 5.73 -26.73 -20.42
N ASN A 669 4.51 -26.57 -20.95
CA ASN A 669 3.94 -27.51 -21.94
C ASN A 669 4.40 -27.28 -23.39
N SER A 670 5.48 -26.51 -23.60
CA SER A 670 6.13 -26.37 -24.92
C SER A 670 7.42 -27.19 -25.07
N SER A 671 7.81 -27.97 -24.06
CA SER A 671 8.89 -28.95 -24.20
C SER A 671 8.45 -30.30 -23.68
N ASN A 672 8.43 -31.28 -24.60
CA ASN A 672 8.54 -32.69 -24.26
C ASN A 672 9.63 -32.89 -23.21
N ASP A 673 9.39 -33.81 -22.27
CA ASP A 673 10.30 -34.31 -21.23
C ASP A 673 10.12 -33.71 -19.82
N LEU A 674 9.09 -34.16 -19.11
CA LEU A 674 9.23 -34.46 -17.69
C LEU A 674 8.83 -35.93 -17.45
N PRO A 675 9.72 -36.77 -16.90
CA PRO A 675 9.39 -38.16 -16.62
C PRO A 675 8.48 -38.22 -15.40
N ILE A 676 7.25 -38.71 -15.62
CA ILE A 676 6.38 -39.19 -14.55
C ILE A 676 7.05 -40.46 -14.01
N ASN A 677 7.45 -40.45 -12.75
CA ASN A 677 7.71 -41.69 -12.02
C ASN A 677 6.72 -41.79 -10.86
N THR A 678 6.15 -42.99 -10.78
CA THR A 678 5.03 -43.51 -9.97
C THR A 678 4.97 -43.08 -8.52
#